data_AF-A0A7C6TKC5-F1
#
_entry.id   AF-A0A7C6TKC5-F1
#
_cell.length_a   1.000
_cell.length_b   1.000
_cell.length_c   1.000
_cell.angle_alpha   90.00
_cell.angle_beta   90.00
_cell.angle_gamma   90.00
#
_symmetry.space_group_name_H-M   'P 1'
#
loop_
_entity.id
_entity.type
_entity.pdbx_description
1 polymer ?
#
loop_
_entity_poly.entity_id
_entity_poly.type
_entity_poly.pdbx_seq_one_letter_code
_entity_poly.pdbx_strand_id
1 'polypeptide(L)'
;DREVWNTYGPTEATVVACAAMLDGSDPVRIGLPLKGWALAVVDAEGVPVAEGETGELIIGGVGLARYLDAAKDAEKFAPMPSLGWERAYRSGDLVVNDRAGLIFVGRADEQIKLGGRRIELGEIDAALQALPGVEGAAAAVKKTAAGTDVLIGYLAPGAGSDEADLPGWESRLREELPAALVPRLAIVEELPTKTSGKVDRNALPWPLTGDAEAADSDEVFDEDTEWVAEQWAAVLGARPGSDTDFFTAGGGSLGAAQLVSRLRTRHPSVTVGDIYAHPRFGALSRLCLGEEGSGIGPTRPQRTITRTSRGMQAFQVLLGIPVHILGGVRWVVLAMLAANIGVGLGADLPFTPWPVLLVLFLVFVTAWGRMLISAGAARLLMIGIRPGDYPRSGWVHKRLWLAEHIADLAAAVSVASAPWVTWYAKLLGNRIGPDADLHSVPPVTGFLTLGEGAAVEPEVDLKGWWVDGDLLRIGRIDISRNATIGARSTLMPGAEVGIGALVEAGSAVTGRVRKNQIYSGSPAVRVGKAKKSWPAPPPRRRLPFLFYAVGSQINALLPYLAVVPGFAIMLGVSGIEVLESPWLLVAWSPVVACLWFFTTALLILVSVRILAIGMEEGEFPVRSARGYRVWATERLLDMARDLLFPLYASMLTPWWLRLLGAKVGPGTEISTVVFVPKMTTIAAGAFLADDTMVASYELGHGWMRAGRAKVGKRAFLGNSGIASPGRRVPKNSLVAVLSAAPAKAKKGSSWLGSPPVQLRRAAVESDESLTYAPTFGVKAARAFWETLRISSIIAGGVLITGVVLTIWFFLGLPGGVAAQSTTFFASVLLALLTSGIVMMAAGAVAAGLAVAAKWILAGPIRSGEHPLWSSFIWRNEVADCFVELVAAPWFARNAVGTPAIVWYLRAMGAKIGHGVWCESYWLPEADLVRLGDNSTVNRGCVVQTHLFHDRVMSLDTVQLDPGATLGP
;
A
#
# COMPACT_ATOMS: atom_id res chain seq x y z
N ASP A 1 12.30 26.48 3.90
CA ASP A 1 11.81 27.40 4.95
C ASP A 1 10.33 27.64 4.72
N ARG A 2 9.48 27.33 5.70
CA ARG A 2 8.04 27.56 5.63
C ARG A 2 7.72 28.76 6.51
N GLU A 3 6.98 29.70 5.97
CA GLU A 3 6.46 30.84 6.73
C GLU A 3 5.03 30.56 7.15
N VAL A 4 4.68 30.99 8.36
CA VAL A 4 3.30 30.94 8.85
C VAL A 4 2.83 32.38 8.95
N TRP A 5 1.66 32.68 8.40
CA TRP A 5 1.09 34.02 8.42
C TRP A 5 -0.23 33.98 9.19
N ASN A 6 -0.37 34.85 10.18
CA ASN A 6 -1.65 35.16 10.78
C ASN A 6 -2.38 36.16 9.90
N THR A 7 -3.56 35.79 9.41
CA THR A 7 -4.35 36.62 8.51
C THR A 7 -5.69 36.94 9.15
N TYR A 8 -6.18 38.14 8.91
CA TYR A 8 -7.43 38.62 9.47
C TYR A 8 -8.26 39.35 8.41
N GLY A 9 -9.54 39.03 8.37
CA GLY A 9 -10.53 39.75 7.57
C GLY A 9 -11.93 39.23 7.86
N PRO A 10 -12.92 40.12 8.10
CA PRO A 10 -14.32 39.72 8.10
C PRO A 10 -14.78 39.38 6.68
N THR A 11 -15.92 38.69 6.55
CA THR A 11 -16.50 38.32 5.23
C THR A 11 -16.84 39.58 4.43
N GLU A 12 -17.29 40.59 5.17
CA GLU A 12 -17.64 41.95 4.76
C GLU A 12 -16.45 42.72 4.15
N ALA A 13 -15.22 42.24 4.40
CA ALA A 13 -13.98 42.73 3.82
C ALA A 13 -13.26 41.62 3.00
N THR A 14 -14.01 40.75 2.33
CA THR A 14 -13.50 39.77 1.34
C THR A 14 -12.29 38.96 1.84
N VAL A 15 -12.55 38.07 2.80
CA VAL A 15 -11.63 37.04 3.31
C VAL A 15 -10.47 37.57 4.16
N VAL A 16 -9.60 38.43 3.62
CA VAL A 16 -8.40 38.92 4.33
C VAL A 16 -8.16 40.41 4.05
N ALA A 17 -8.15 41.20 5.12
CA ALA A 17 -7.88 42.64 5.10
C ALA A 17 -6.46 42.97 5.61
N CYS A 18 -5.93 42.23 6.59
CA CYS A 18 -4.55 42.36 7.09
C CYS A 18 -3.88 41.01 7.34
N ALA A 19 -2.55 41.05 7.42
CA ALA A 19 -1.73 39.89 7.73
C ALA A 19 -0.45 40.27 8.48
N ALA A 20 0.04 39.36 9.32
CA ALA A 20 1.35 39.40 9.96
C ALA A 20 2.04 38.02 9.83
N MET A 21 3.35 38.01 9.62
CA MET A 21 4.13 36.78 9.70
C MET A 21 4.29 36.37 11.18
N LEU A 22 4.08 35.09 11.48
CA LEU A 22 4.29 34.52 12.81
C LEU A 22 5.73 34.03 12.92
N ASP A 23 6.48 34.62 13.85
CA ASP A 23 7.86 34.26 14.18
C ASP A 23 7.99 33.54 15.54
N GLY A 24 6.86 33.28 16.21
CA GLY A 24 6.78 32.63 17.51
C GLY A 24 6.97 33.58 18.71
N SER A 25 7.03 34.90 18.48
CA SER A 25 7.08 35.90 19.55
C SER A 25 5.70 36.44 19.91
N ASP A 26 5.50 36.75 21.20
CA ASP A 26 4.33 37.48 21.69
C ASP A 26 4.57 39.00 21.67
N PRO A 27 3.52 39.83 21.50
CA PRO A 27 2.12 39.45 21.30
C PRO A 27 1.80 39.02 19.86
N VAL A 28 0.87 38.08 19.70
CA VAL A 28 0.37 37.64 18.39
C VAL A 28 -0.44 38.75 17.71
N ARG A 29 0.04 39.22 16.55
CA ARG A 29 -0.58 40.31 15.77
C ARG A 29 -1.47 39.76 14.65
N ILE A 30 -2.56 40.46 14.36
CA ILE A 30 -3.35 40.28 13.13
C ILE A 30 -2.73 41.03 11.94
N GLY A 31 -1.85 41.99 12.23
CA GLY A 31 -0.95 42.61 11.27
C GLY A 31 -1.46 43.92 10.67
N LEU A 32 -0.87 44.26 9.52
CA LEU A 32 -1.07 45.54 8.82
C LEU A 32 -1.91 45.34 7.55
N PRO A 33 -2.58 46.39 7.05
CA PRO A 33 -3.46 46.28 5.89
C PRO A 33 -2.71 45.75 4.66
N LEU A 34 -3.34 44.79 3.96
CA LEU A 34 -2.88 44.33 2.66
C LEU A 34 -3.13 45.40 1.58
N LYS A 35 -2.46 45.29 0.43
CA LYS A 35 -2.65 46.23 -0.69
C LYS A 35 -4.13 46.32 -1.09
N GLY A 36 -4.65 47.54 -1.13
CA GLY A 36 -6.05 47.82 -1.48
C GLY A 36 -7.00 47.91 -0.28
N TRP A 37 -6.52 47.61 0.93
CA TRP A 37 -7.23 47.81 2.19
C TRP A 37 -6.68 49.01 2.96
N ALA A 38 -7.54 49.62 3.76
CA ALA A 38 -7.20 50.62 4.75
C ALA A 38 -7.82 50.22 6.08
N LEU A 39 -7.05 50.32 7.16
CA LEU A 39 -7.50 49.97 8.51
C LEU A 39 -7.25 51.17 9.42
N ALA A 40 -8.23 51.48 10.26
CA ALA A 40 -8.12 52.48 11.31
C ALA A 40 -8.68 51.92 12.61
N VAL A 41 -8.09 52.33 13.73
CA VAL A 41 -8.59 52.01 15.07
C VAL A 41 -9.14 53.29 15.66
N VAL A 42 -10.43 53.32 16.00
CA VAL A 42 -11.12 54.55 16.40
C VAL A 42 -11.77 54.42 17.77
N ASP A 43 -11.96 55.55 18.45
CA ASP A 43 -12.74 55.65 19.68
C ASP A 43 -14.25 55.65 19.43
N ALA A 44 -15.05 55.87 20.48
CA ALA A 44 -16.50 55.88 20.41
C ALA A 44 -17.05 57.02 19.54
N GLU A 45 -16.31 58.13 19.45
CA GLU A 45 -16.61 59.31 18.63
C GLU A 45 -16.16 59.13 17.16
N GLY A 46 -15.48 58.01 16.85
CA GLY A 46 -15.01 57.70 15.50
C GLY A 46 -13.71 58.42 15.12
N VAL A 47 -12.94 58.89 16.11
CA VAL A 47 -11.64 59.54 15.92
C VAL A 47 -10.52 58.50 16.11
N PRO A 48 -9.47 58.49 15.26
CA PRO A 48 -8.35 57.56 15.42
C PRO A 48 -7.69 57.65 16.80
N VAL A 49 -7.51 56.50 17.46
CA VAL A 49 -6.82 56.41 18.76
C VAL A 49 -5.30 56.47 18.59
N ALA A 50 -4.58 56.86 19.65
CA ALA A 50 -3.12 56.90 19.63
C ALA A 50 -2.50 55.49 19.58
N GLU A 51 -1.20 55.42 19.30
CA GLU A 51 -0.47 54.16 19.35
C GLU A 51 -0.47 53.57 20.77
N GLY A 52 -0.74 52.27 20.86
CA GLY A 52 -0.89 51.53 22.13
C GLY A 52 -2.30 51.58 22.73
N GLU A 53 -3.20 52.41 22.22
CA GLU A 53 -4.58 52.50 22.69
C GLU A 53 -5.49 51.47 22.00
N THR A 54 -6.56 51.08 22.70
CA THR A 54 -7.57 50.14 22.18
C THR A 54 -8.77 50.90 21.63
N GLY A 55 -9.26 50.49 20.46
CA GLY A 55 -10.47 51.05 19.85
C GLY A 55 -11.13 50.07 18.90
N GLU A 56 -12.22 50.51 18.24
CA GLU A 56 -12.94 49.72 17.24
C GLU A 56 -12.16 49.71 15.92
N LEU A 57 -12.02 48.53 15.31
CA LEU A 57 -11.41 48.37 14.00
C LEU A 57 -12.39 48.75 12.89
N ILE A 58 -12.04 49.78 12.13
CA ILE A 58 -12.75 50.24 10.94
C ILE A 58 -11.98 49.81 9.69
N ILE A 59 -12.70 49.22 8.74
CA ILE A 59 -12.12 48.68 7.51
C ILE A 59 -12.64 49.45 6.30
N GLY A 60 -11.73 50.04 5.55
CA GLY A 60 -11.96 50.68 4.26
C GLY A 60 -11.22 49.95 3.14
N GLY A 61 -11.55 50.24 1.89
CA GLY A 61 -10.81 49.71 0.74
C GLY A 61 -11.70 49.17 -0.38
N VAL A 62 -11.04 48.71 -1.44
CA VAL A 62 -11.73 48.35 -2.70
C VAL A 62 -12.53 47.05 -2.61
N GLY A 63 -12.29 46.21 -1.60
CA GLY A 63 -12.92 44.90 -1.47
C GLY A 63 -14.14 44.85 -0.54
N LEU A 64 -14.67 45.98 -0.07
CA LEU A 64 -15.83 45.98 0.82
C LEU A 64 -17.06 45.37 0.15
N ALA A 65 -17.73 44.46 0.87
CA ALA A 65 -18.92 43.77 0.40
C ALA A 65 -20.18 44.65 0.49
N ARG A 66 -21.33 44.04 0.15
CA ARG A 66 -22.66 44.62 0.34
C ARG A 66 -23.59 43.59 0.96
N TYR A 67 -24.41 44.01 1.93
CA TYR A 67 -25.53 43.21 2.41
C TYR A 67 -26.69 43.24 1.41
N LEU A 68 -27.42 42.11 1.28
CA LEU A 68 -28.63 42.04 0.45
C LEU A 68 -29.78 42.86 1.06
N ASP A 69 -29.80 43.00 2.39
CA ASP A 69 -30.68 43.91 3.11
C ASP A 69 -30.08 45.32 3.08
N ALA A 70 -30.78 46.24 2.41
CA ALA A 70 -30.32 47.60 2.21
C ALA A 70 -30.23 48.42 3.51
N ALA A 71 -31.08 48.13 4.51
CA ALA A 71 -31.05 48.83 5.79
C ALA A 71 -29.81 48.40 6.59
N LYS A 72 -29.53 47.08 6.64
CA LYS A 72 -28.31 46.55 7.26
C LYS A 72 -27.04 46.99 6.52
N ASP A 73 -27.09 47.09 5.19
CA ASP A 73 -25.96 47.60 4.41
C ASP A 73 -25.63 49.04 4.78
N ALA A 74 -26.63 49.92 4.84
CA ALA A 74 -26.46 51.31 5.21
C ALA A 74 -26.00 51.48 6.67
N GLU A 75 -26.46 50.62 7.58
CA GLU A 75 -26.05 50.61 8.98
C GLU A 75 -24.57 50.21 9.15
N LYS A 76 -24.17 49.07 8.55
CA LYS A 76 -22.85 48.48 8.76
C LYS A 76 -21.76 49.07 7.88
N PHE A 77 -22.13 49.63 6.73
CA PHE A 77 -21.21 50.25 5.77
C PHE A 77 -21.53 51.74 5.54
N ALA A 78 -21.47 52.52 6.62
CA ALA A 78 -21.71 53.96 6.58
C ALA A 78 -20.47 54.75 6.10
N PRO A 79 -20.64 55.96 5.55
CA PRO A 79 -19.54 56.89 5.35
C PRO A 79 -18.89 57.26 6.69
N MET A 80 -17.58 57.48 6.71
CA MET A 80 -16.83 57.89 7.91
C MET A 80 -16.00 59.15 7.61
N PRO A 81 -16.60 60.35 7.77
CA PRO A 81 -15.95 61.62 7.44
C PRO A 81 -14.65 61.89 8.20
N SER A 82 -14.54 61.41 9.45
CA SER A 82 -13.33 61.55 10.28
C SER A 82 -12.08 60.91 9.64
N LEU A 83 -12.28 59.89 8.80
CA LEU A 83 -11.23 59.21 8.04
C LEU A 83 -11.20 59.65 6.56
N GLY A 84 -12.14 60.49 6.13
CA GLY A 84 -12.33 60.86 4.73
C GLY A 84 -12.81 59.70 3.85
N TRP A 85 -13.45 58.68 4.42
CA TRP A 85 -13.90 57.48 3.69
C TRP A 85 -15.38 57.58 3.33
N GLU A 86 -15.70 57.47 2.04
CA GLU A 86 -17.10 57.49 1.55
C GLU A 86 -17.89 56.24 1.97
N ARG A 87 -17.19 55.15 2.29
CA ARG A 87 -17.77 53.91 2.79
C ARG A 87 -16.75 53.19 3.66
N ALA A 88 -17.13 52.89 4.89
CA ALA A 88 -16.31 52.20 5.87
C ALA A 88 -17.12 51.10 6.54
N TYR A 89 -16.52 49.94 6.74
CA TYR A 89 -17.12 48.84 7.48
C TYR A 89 -16.73 48.90 8.95
N ARG A 90 -17.72 49.00 9.84
CA ARG A 90 -17.52 48.91 11.29
C ARG A 90 -17.50 47.44 11.68
N SER A 91 -16.33 46.90 12.02
CA SER A 91 -16.18 45.45 12.23
C SER A 91 -16.79 44.94 13.53
N GLY A 92 -16.96 45.83 14.53
CA GLY A 92 -17.28 45.47 15.90
C GLY A 92 -16.13 44.80 16.65
N ASP A 93 -14.94 44.67 16.03
CA ASP A 93 -13.76 44.07 16.64
C ASP A 93 -12.93 45.16 17.35
N LEU A 94 -12.52 44.89 18.59
CA LEU A 94 -11.64 45.75 19.38
C LEU A 94 -10.19 45.32 19.18
N VAL A 95 -9.34 46.29 18.86
CA VAL A 95 -7.92 46.06 18.59
C VAL A 95 -7.06 47.13 19.24
N VAL A 96 -5.81 46.79 19.56
CA VAL A 96 -4.77 47.76 19.94
C VAL A 96 -4.12 48.31 18.68
N ASN A 97 -3.99 49.64 18.62
CA ASN A 97 -3.27 50.32 17.55
C ASN A 97 -1.75 50.18 17.72
N ASP A 98 -1.14 49.17 17.11
CA ASP A 98 0.31 48.91 17.16
C ASP A 98 0.93 49.07 15.75
N ARG A 99 2.00 49.88 15.65
CA ARG A 99 2.72 50.12 14.39
C ARG A 99 3.34 48.88 13.78
N ALA A 100 3.71 47.88 14.58
CA ALA A 100 4.24 46.61 14.10
C ALA A 100 3.13 45.70 13.53
N GLY A 101 1.87 46.03 13.77
CA GLY A 101 0.69 45.28 13.35
C GLY A 101 -0.35 45.22 14.46
N LEU A 102 -1.62 45.37 14.10
CA LEU A 102 -2.71 45.45 15.07
C LEU A 102 -2.78 44.20 15.94
N ILE A 103 -3.16 44.37 17.21
CA ILE A 103 -3.34 43.26 18.15
C ILE A 103 -4.83 43.11 18.42
N PHE A 104 -5.38 41.92 18.21
CA PHE A 104 -6.79 41.64 18.45
C PHE A 104 -7.06 41.49 19.94
N VAL A 105 -8.00 42.26 20.47
CA VAL A 105 -8.38 42.23 21.90
C VAL A 105 -9.65 41.40 22.09
N GLY A 106 -10.63 41.56 21.21
CA GLY A 106 -11.93 40.90 21.33
C GLY A 106 -12.97 41.54 20.44
N ARG A 107 -14.25 41.31 20.73
CA ARG A 107 -15.37 41.99 20.09
C ARG A 107 -16.06 42.92 21.07
N ALA A 108 -16.60 44.02 20.56
CA ALA A 108 -17.46 44.94 21.30
C ALA A 108 -18.90 44.38 21.44
N ASP A 109 -19.28 43.41 20.61
CA ASP A 109 -20.56 42.71 20.65
C ASP A 109 -20.44 41.29 21.25
N GLU A 110 -21.57 40.56 21.35
CA GLU A 110 -21.67 39.25 21.99
C GLU A 110 -21.38 38.07 21.05
N GLN A 111 -20.73 38.33 19.91
CA GLN A 111 -20.48 37.33 18.90
C GLN A 111 -19.23 36.50 19.21
N ILE A 112 -19.33 35.18 19.00
CA ILE A 112 -18.27 34.23 19.35
C ILE A 112 -17.84 33.39 18.14
N LYS A 113 -16.72 32.67 18.27
CA LYS A 113 -16.28 31.66 17.31
C LYS A 113 -16.30 30.27 17.96
N LEU A 114 -17.06 29.32 17.41
CA LEU A 114 -17.10 27.92 17.85
C LEU A 114 -16.81 27.01 16.65
N GLY A 115 -15.81 26.14 16.77
CA GLY A 115 -15.44 25.21 15.69
C GLY A 115 -15.11 25.90 14.35
N GLY A 116 -14.56 27.12 14.41
CA GLY A 116 -14.25 27.95 13.23
C GLY A 116 -15.45 28.69 12.61
N ARG A 117 -16.63 28.62 13.23
CA ARG A 117 -17.86 29.32 12.77
C ARG A 117 -18.17 30.50 13.66
N ARG A 118 -18.65 31.59 13.06
CA ARG A 118 -19.11 32.81 13.76
C ARG A 118 -20.55 32.56 14.23
N ILE A 119 -20.82 32.70 15.53
CA ILE A 119 -22.13 32.45 16.16
C ILE A 119 -22.57 33.69 16.93
N GLU A 120 -23.83 34.08 16.76
CA GLU A 120 -24.48 35.13 17.54
C GLU A 120 -25.16 34.49 18.76
N LEU A 121 -24.62 34.69 19.97
CA LEU A 121 -25.23 34.12 21.17
C LEU A 121 -26.64 34.65 21.40
N GLY A 122 -26.94 35.89 21.03
CA GLY A 122 -28.27 36.47 21.19
C GLY A 122 -29.38 35.76 20.39
N GLU A 123 -29.06 35.12 19.26
CA GLU A 123 -30.02 34.32 18.51
C GLU A 123 -30.38 33.04 19.27
N ILE A 124 -29.38 32.45 19.93
CA ILE A 124 -29.53 31.24 20.74
C ILE A 124 -30.23 31.58 22.06
N ASP A 125 -29.89 32.70 22.69
CA ASP A 125 -30.57 33.22 23.89
C ASP A 125 -32.06 33.43 23.61
N ALA A 126 -32.41 34.03 22.46
CA ALA A 126 -33.80 34.23 22.07
C ALA A 126 -34.55 32.91 21.86
N ALA A 127 -33.91 31.93 21.21
CA ALA A 127 -34.50 30.60 21.02
C ALA A 127 -34.68 29.85 22.35
N LEU A 128 -33.71 29.94 23.26
CA LEU A 128 -33.80 29.37 24.60
C LEU A 128 -34.87 30.04 25.45
N GLN A 129 -34.98 31.38 25.39
CA GLN A 129 -35.99 32.15 26.11
C GLN A 129 -37.42 31.88 25.59
N ALA A 130 -37.56 31.45 24.33
CA ALA A 130 -38.85 31.10 23.73
C ALA A 130 -39.37 29.71 24.17
N LEU A 131 -38.58 28.96 24.93
CA LEU A 131 -38.98 27.64 25.45
C LEU A 131 -40.10 27.77 26.51
N PRO A 132 -41.12 26.89 26.48
CA PRO A 132 -42.19 26.92 27.47
C PRO A 132 -41.67 26.72 28.90
N GLY A 133 -42.04 27.61 29.81
CA GLY A 133 -41.69 27.50 31.25
C GLY A 133 -40.34 28.11 31.64
N VAL A 134 -39.59 28.68 30.69
CA VAL A 134 -38.30 29.34 30.96
C VAL A 134 -38.51 30.83 31.25
N GLU A 135 -38.09 31.28 32.44
CA GLU A 135 -38.15 32.71 32.83
C GLU A 135 -36.84 33.45 32.50
N GLY A 136 -35.70 32.76 32.49
CA GLY A 136 -34.43 33.32 32.04
C GLY A 136 -33.62 32.30 31.25
N ALA A 137 -32.99 32.74 30.16
CA ALA A 137 -32.05 31.93 29.39
C ALA A 137 -30.77 32.67 29.02
N ALA A 138 -29.65 31.94 28.97
CA ALA A 138 -28.41 32.43 28.39
C ALA A 138 -27.54 31.29 27.85
N ALA A 139 -27.01 31.45 26.64
CA ALA A 139 -26.02 30.60 26.04
C ALA A 139 -24.61 31.10 26.35
N ALA A 140 -23.70 30.17 26.64
CA ALA A 140 -22.29 30.46 26.83
C ALA A 140 -21.41 29.31 26.29
N VAL A 141 -20.23 29.67 25.79
CA VAL A 141 -19.20 28.69 25.42
C VAL A 141 -18.30 28.40 26.59
N LYS A 142 -18.09 27.11 26.87
CA LYS A 142 -17.25 26.62 27.95
C LYS A 142 -16.18 25.67 27.40
N LYS A 143 -15.06 25.52 28.12
CA LYS A 143 -13.98 24.60 27.75
C LYS A 143 -14.06 23.31 28.56
N THR A 144 -14.08 22.16 27.88
CA THR A 144 -14.02 20.84 28.53
C THR A 144 -12.61 20.53 29.05
N ALA A 145 -12.46 19.45 29.83
CA ALA A 145 -11.16 18.99 30.32
C ALA A 145 -10.18 18.62 29.18
N ALA A 146 -10.68 18.25 28.00
CA ALA A 146 -9.87 18.04 26.80
C ALA A 146 -9.51 19.33 26.04
N GLY A 147 -9.91 20.51 26.55
CA GLY A 147 -9.68 21.80 25.92
C GLY A 147 -10.62 22.10 24.74
N THR A 148 -11.69 21.31 24.57
CA THR A 148 -12.70 21.47 23.52
C THR A 148 -13.69 22.55 23.92
N ASP A 149 -13.99 23.48 23.02
CA ASP A 149 -15.07 24.45 23.23
C ASP A 149 -16.43 23.74 23.00
N VAL A 150 -17.34 23.88 23.97
CA VAL A 150 -18.71 23.37 23.93
C VAL A 150 -19.70 24.49 24.22
N LEU A 151 -20.89 24.43 23.60
CA LEU A 151 -21.95 25.41 23.76
C LEU A 151 -22.99 24.92 24.77
N ILE A 152 -23.18 25.68 25.85
CA ILE A 152 -24.12 25.38 26.93
C ILE A 152 -25.22 26.44 26.96
N GLY A 153 -26.48 26.02 27.07
CA GLY A 153 -27.67 26.86 27.23
C GLY A 153 -28.18 26.72 28.65
N TYR A 154 -27.99 27.78 29.45
CA TYR A 154 -28.43 27.84 30.85
C TYR A 154 -29.87 28.33 30.90
N LEU A 155 -30.73 27.57 31.58
CA LEU A 155 -32.16 27.82 31.70
C LEU A 155 -32.53 28.00 33.18
N ALA A 156 -33.21 29.08 33.50
CA ALA A 156 -33.84 29.35 34.79
C ALA A 156 -35.36 29.19 34.63
N PRO A 157 -35.96 28.08 35.11
CA PRO A 157 -37.39 27.83 35.03
C PRO A 157 -38.17 28.78 35.95
N GLY A 158 -39.42 29.09 35.58
CA GLY A 158 -40.28 29.95 36.40
C GLY A 158 -40.84 29.29 37.65
N ALA A 159 -41.07 30.09 38.69
CA ALA A 159 -41.61 29.63 39.97
C ALA A 159 -43.02 29.03 39.80
N GLY A 160 -43.13 27.70 39.92
CA GLY A 160 -44.38 26.94 39.75
C GLY A 160 -44.44 26.04 38.50
N SER A 161 -43.33 25.90 37.76
CA SER A 161 -43.20 24.87 36.72
C SER A 161 -42.71 23.55 37.34
N ASP A 162 -43.61 22.57 37.47
CA ASP A 162 -43.32 21.33 38.22
C ASP A 162 -42.51 20.27 37.45
N GLU A 163 -42.08 20.50 36.20
CA GLU A 163 -41.18 19.57 35.50
C GLU A 163 -40.40 20.27 34.37
N ALA A 164 -39.07 20.20 34.42
CA ALA A 164 -38.21 20.64 33.31
C ALA A 164 -38.19 19.56 32.21
N ASP A 165 -38.83 19.82 31.08
CA ASP A 165 -38.87 18.92 29.92
C ASP A 165 -37.65 19.14 29.01
N LEU A 166 -36.46 18.78 29.49
CA LEU A 166 -35.21 18.87 28.71
C LEU A 166 -35.34 18.19 27.33
N PRO A 167 -35.88 16.96 27.19
CA PRO A 167 -36.03 16.32 25.89
C PRO A 167 -36.95 17.09 24.93
N GLY A 168 -38.08 17.61 25.42
CA GLY A 168 -39.00 18.43 24.63
C GLY A 168 -38.40 19.76 24.21
N TRP A 169 -37.66 20.42 25.10
CA TRP A 169 -36.93 21.65 24.80
C TRP A 169 -35.84 21.44 23.75
N GLU A 170 -35.04 20.39 23.87
CA GLU A 170 -34.05 20.04 22.85
C GLU A 170 -34.68 19.74 21.48
N SER A 171 -35.82 19.03 21.45
CA SER A 171 -36.54 18.76 20.20
C SER A 171 -36.97 20.05 19.51
N ARG A 172 -37.48 21.02 20.28
CA ARG A 172 -37.91 22.31 19.76
C ARG A 172 -36.76 23.17 19.26
N LEU A 173 -35.65 23.20 19.99
CA LEU A 173 -34.43 23.90 19.54
C LEU A 173 -33.89 23.31 18.23
N ARG A 174 -34.02 22.00 17.99
CA ARG A 174 -33.61 21.37 16.71
C ARG A 174 -34.50 21.74 15.52
N GLU A 175 -35.74 22.16 15.77
CA GLU A 175 -36.64 22.67 14.72
C GLU A 175 -36.33 24.12 14.37
N GLU A 176 -35.90 24.93 15.34
CA GLU A 176 -35.65 26.36 15.17
C GLU A 176 -34.19 26.70 14.84
N LEU A 177 -33.22 25.94 15.34
CA LEU A 177 -31.79 26.17 15.16
C LEU A 177 -31.15 25.09 14.26
N PRO A 178 -30.14 25.46 13.44
CA PRO A 178 -29.28 24.49 12.79
C PRO A 178 -28.66 23.51 13.81
N ALA A 179 -28.57 22.23 13.47
CA ALA A 179 -28.11 21.16 14.39
C ALA A 179 -26.77 21.44 15.12
N ALA A 180 -25.88 22.24 14.52
CA ALA A 180 -24.58 22.60 15.12
C ALA A 180 -24.64 23.80 16.09
N LEU A 181 -25.79 24.47 16.21
CA LEU A 181 -26.04 25.61 17.09
C LEU A 181 -26.98 25.25 18.23
N VAL A 182 -27.52 24.03 18.26
CA VAL A 182 -28.34 23.54 19.38
C VAL A 182 -27.40 23.34 20.58
N PRO A 183 -27.57 24.14 21.66
CA PRO A 183 -26.71 24.03 22.83
C PRO A 183 -27.08 22.80 23.67
N ARG A 184 -26.14 22.34 24.48
CA ARG A 184 -26.46 21.43 25.58
C ARG A 184 -27.15 22.21 26.70
N LEU A 185 -28.28 21.73 27.19
CA LEU A 185 -29.08 22.45 28.18
C LEU A 185 -28.59 22.17 29.61
N ALA A 186 -28.59 23.20 30.45
CA ALA A 186 -28.28 23.12 31.87
C ALA A 186 -29.30 23.95 32.66
N ILE A 187 -29.83 23.40 33.74
CA ILE A 187 -30.77 24.11 34.61
C ILE A 187 -30.00 24.85 35.70
N VAL A 188 -30.35 26.10 35.94
CA VAL A 188 -29.83 26.94 37.02
C VAL A 188 -30.98 27.57 37.81
N GLU A 189 -30.79 27.79 39.10
CA GLU A 189 -31.80 28.46 39.93
C GLU A 189 -32.02 29.93 39.50
N GLU A 190 -30.93 30.64 39.19
CA GLU A 190 -30.96 32.03 38.74
C GLU A 190 -29.77 32.32 37.80
N LEU A 191 -29.97 33.21 36.82
CA LEU A 191 -28.90 33.67 35.95
C LEU A 191 -28.10 34.80 36.63
N PRO A 192 -26.77 34.68 36.80
CA PRO A 192 -25.98 35.76 37.37
C PRO A 192 -26.04 36.98 36.45
N THR A 193 -26.27 38.17 37.01
CA THR A 193 -26.33 39.42 36.24
C THR A 193 -25.24 40.41 36.67
N LYS A 194 -24.72 41.18 35.71
CA LYS A 194 -23.85 42.33 35.95
C LYS A 194 -24.64 43.49 36.57
N THR A 195 -23.95 44.49 37.12
CA THR A 195 -24.58 45.74 37.63
C THR A 195 -25.41 46.48 36.58
N SER A 196 -25.23 46.19 35.29
CA SER A 196 -26.03 46.73 34.18
C SER A 196 -27.35 45.99 33.92
N GLY A 197 -27.67 44.92 34.67
CA GLY A 197 -28.86 44.07 34.46
C GLY A 197 -28.73 43.06 33.30
N LYS A 198 -27.54 42.91 32.70
CA LYS A 198 -27.26 41.89 31.66
C LYS A 198 -26.70 40.62 32.28
N VAL A 199 -26.94 39.46 31.68
CA VAL A 199 -26.38 38.17 32.16
C VAL A 199 -24.84 38.20 32.14
N ASP A 200 -24.23 37.80 33.25
CA ASP A 200 -22.79 37.61 33.37
C ASP A 200 -22.40 36.18 32.97
N ARG A 201 -22.16 35.98 31.66
CA ARG A 201 -21.80 34.67 31.10
C ARG A 201 -20.50 34.07 31.67
N ASN A 202 -19.63 34.91 32.23
CA ASN A 202 -18.38 34.47 32.87
C ASN A 202 -18.64 33.84 34.24
N ALA A 203 -19.69 34.29 34.94
CA ALA A 203 -20.10 33.77 36.24
C ALA A 203 -20.98 32.51 36.14
N LEU A 204 -21.42 32.12 34.94
CA LEU A 204 -22.23 30.92 34.73
C LEU A 204 -21.45 29.66 35.13
N PRO A 205 -22.07 28.72 35.88
CA PRO A 205 -21.38 27.59 36.48
C PRO A 205 -20.81 26.65 35.42
N TRP A 206 -19.52 26.35 35.52
CA TRP A 206 -18.83 25.35 34.70
C TRP A 206 -17.51 24.91 35.37
N PRO A 207 -17.19 23.60 35.46
CA PRO A 207 -18.05 22.47 35.09
C PRO A 207 -19.31 22.42 35.95
N LEU A 208 -20.39 21.85 35.42
CA LEU A 208 -21.63 21.68 36.16
C LEU A 208 -21.30 20.78 37.37
N THR A 209 -21.33 21.35 38.57
CA THR A 209 -21.00 20.67 39.82
C THR A 209 -22.21 20.73 40.73
N GLY A 210 -22.71 19.54 41.11
CA GLY A 210 -23.89 19.37 41.95
C GLY A 210 -25.03 18.67 41.23
N ASP A 211 -25.32 17.45 41.68
CA ASP A 211 -26.58 16.65 41.78
C ASP A 211 -27.78 16.83 40.82
N ALA A 212 -27.78 17.73 39.84
CA ALA A 212 -28.83 17.85 38.82
C ALA A 212 -28.53 17.06 37.54
N GLU A 213 -27.29 16.58 37.33
CA GLU A 213 -26.89 15.76 36.16
C GLU A 213 -26.44 14.33 36.51
N ALA A 214 -26.44 13.94 37.79
CA ALA A 214 -26.24 12.54 38.15
C ALA A 214 -27.44 11.65 37.75
N ALA A 215 -28.52 12.22 37.21
CA ALA A 215 -29.78 11.53 36.97
C ALA A 215 -29.97 10.92 35.56
N ASP A 216 -29.09 11.18 34.58
CA ASP A 216 -29.38 10.77 33.17
C ASP A 216 -28.68 9.49 32.69
N SER A 217 -27.87 8.83 33.54
CA SER A 217 -27.61 7.39 33.38
C SER A 217 -27.13 6.73 34.69
N ASP A 218 -28.05 6.10 35.42
CA ASP A 218 -27.76 5.09 36.46
C ASP A 218 -27.20 3.78 35.86
N GLU A 219 -26.80 3.79 34.59
CA GLU A 219 -26.21 2.64 33.93
C GLU A 219 -24.84 2.33 34.53
N VAL A 220 -24.75 1.11 35.05
CA VAL A 220 -23.51 0.51 35.53
C VAL A 220 -22.84 -0.18 34.35
N PHE A 221 -21.73 0.39 33.89
CA PHE A 221 -20.92 -0.18 32.83
C PHE A 221 -19.86 -1.14 33.39
N ASP A 222 -19.39 -2.08 32.56
CA ASP A 222 -18.18 -2.84 32.86
C ASP A 222 -16.92 -1.95 32.85
N GLU A 223 -15.81 -2.45 33.39
CA GLU A 223 -14.56 -1.66 33.54
C GLU A 223 -14.05 -1.08 32.21
N ASP A 224 -14.18 -1.82 31.10
CA ASP A 224 -13.69 -1.38 29.80
C ASP A 224 -14.65 -0.35 29.17
N THR A 225 -15.97 -0.56 29.27
CA THR A 225 -16.98 0.41 28.85
C THR A 225 -16.89 1.70 29.67
N GLU A 226 -16.64 1.60 30.98
CA GLU A 226 -16.50 2.78 31.86
C GLU A 226 -15.30 3.64 31.44
N TRP A 227 -14.18 3.02 31.08
CA TRP A 227 -13.04 3.79 30.55
C TRP A 227 -13.37 4.53 29.25
N VAL A 228 -14.17 3.92 28.36
CA VAL A 228 -14.67 4.59 27.15
C VAL A 228 -15.61 5.74 27.51
N ALA A 229 -16.47 5.58 28.53
CA ALA A 229 -17.34 6.63 29.06
C ALA A 229 -16.54 7.80 29.64
N GLU A 230 -15.43 7.53 30.35
CA GLU A 230 -14.51 8.55 30.86
C GLU A 230 -13.88 9.37 29.73
N GLN A 231 -13.42 8.72 28.65
CA GLN A 231 -12.84 9.42 27.50
C GLN A 231 -13.88 10.26 26.77
N TRP A 232 -15.11 9.75 26.66
CA TRP A 232 -16.25 10.49 26.13
C TRP A 232 -16.55 11.74 26.97
N ALA A 233 -16.65 11.57 28.29
CA ALA A 233 -16.90 12.65 29.24
C ALA A 233 -15.78 13.70 29.24
N ALA A 234 -14.51 13.28 29.09
CA ALA A 234 -13.39 14.21 28.98
C ALA A 234 -13.51 15.13 27.75
N VAL A 235 -14.10 14.63 26.65
CA VAL A 235 -14.26 15.37 25.39
C VAL A 235 -15.54 16.21 25.37
N LEU A 236 -16.66 15.65 25.83
CA LEU A 236 -18.00 16.26 25.73
C LEU A 236 -18.48 16.91 27.05
N GLY A 237 -17.76 16.71 28.14
CA GLY A 237 -18.07 17.28 29.45
C GLY A 237 -19.19 16.57 30.21
N ALA A 238 -19.66 15.40 29.75
CA ALA A 238 -20.59 14.56 30.52
C ALA A 238 -20.50 13.08 30.21
N ARG A 239 -20.91 12.30 31.21
CA ARG A 239 -21.02 10.84 31.13
C ARG A 239 -22.15 10.46 30.18
N PRO A 240 -21.90 9.59 29.18
CA PRO A 240 -22.95 9.09 28.30
C PRO A 240 -23.73 7.93 28.94
N GLY A 241 -25.02 7.82 28.60
CA GLY A 241 -25.77 6.55 28.67
C GLY A 241 -25.58 5.74 27.39
N SER A 242 -26.00 4.47 27.38
CA SER A 242 -25.84 3.55 26.23
C SER A 242 -26.44 4.08 24.93
N ASP A 243 -27.55 4.81 25.00
CA ASP A 243 -28.23 5.36 23.82
C ASP A 243 -27.83 6.80 23.47
N THR A 244 -26.93 7.42 24.24
CA THR A 244 -26.46 8.78 24.01
C THR A 244 -25.73 8.88 22.67
N ASP A 245 -26.24 9.70 21.76
CA ASP A 245 -25.63 9.99 20.46
C ASP A 245 -24.57 11.09 20.59
N PHE A 246 -23.40 10.85 19.99
CA PHE A 246 -22.23 11.72 20.06
C PHE A 246 -22.50 13.13 19.56
N PHE A 247 -23.24 13.26 18.48
CA PHE A 247 -23.49 14.56 17.84
C PHE A 247 -24.61 15.31 18.55
N THR A 248 -25.62 14.59 19.07
CA THR A 248 -26.66 15.22 19.89
C THR A 248 -26.13 15.67 21.25
N ALA A 249 -25.13 14.99 21.80
CA ALA A 249 -24.44 15.38 23.03
C ALA A 249 -23.47 16.57 22.86
N GLY A 250 -23.53 17.29 21.74
CA GLY A 250 -22.68 18.46 21.45
C GLY A 250 -21.35 18.13 20.76
N GLY A 251 -21.14 16.89 20.32
CA GLY A 251 -19.92 16.47 19.64
C GLY A 251 -19.79 17.01 18.22
N GLY A 252 -18.67 17.69 17.94
CA GLY A 252 -18.27 18.12 16.60
C GLY A 252 -17.12 17.29 16.01
N SER A 253 -16.69 17.62 14.79
CA SER A 253 -15.58 16.91 14.11
C SER A 253 -14.26 16.93 14.89
N LEU A 254 -13.97 18.03 15.59
CA LEU A 254 -12.78 18.14 16.45
C LEU A 254 -12.90 17.26 17.69
N GLY A 255 -14.08 17.25 18.34
CA GLY A 255 -14.37 16.35 19.45
C GLY A 255 -14.24 14.88 19.03
N ALA A 256 -14.74 14.51 17.84
CA ALA A 256 -14.59 13.15 17.32
C ALA A 256 -13.11 12.78 17.12
N ALA A 257 -12.30 13.67 16.54
CA ALA A 257 -10.86 13.43 16.38
C ALA A 257 -10.13 13.30 17.73
N GLN A 258 -10.49 14.12 18.73
CA GLN A 258 -9.93 14.05 20.07
C GLN A 258 -10.34 12.77 20.81
N LEU A 259 -11.61 12.37 20.71
CA LEU A 259 -12.12 11.13 21.27
C LEU A 259 -11.39 9.93 20.66
N VAL A 260 -11.25 9.88 19.33
CA VAL A 260 -10.49 8.83 18.63
C VAL A 260 -9.04 8.78 19.10
N SER A 261 -8.38 9.93 19.21
CA SER A 261 -6.99 10.01 19.68
C SER A 261 -6.83 9.40 21.08
N ARG A 262 -7.78 9.68 21.98
CA ARG A 262 -7.83 9.11 23.33
C ARG A 262 -8.14 7.61 23.31
N LEU A 263 -9.18 7.20 22.60
CA LEU A 263 -9.59 5.80 22.51
C LEU A 263 -8.48 4.91 21.95
N ARG A 264 -7.70 5.41 20.97
CA ARG A 264 -6.58 4.68 20.35
C ARG A 264 -5.46 4.28 21.29
N THR A 265 -5.40 4.84 22.50
CA THR A 265 -4.45 4.41 23.53
C THR A 265 -4.72 2.97 24.00
N ARG A 266 -5.98 2.52 23.97
CA ARG A 266 -6.38 1.13 24.30
C ARG A 266 -7.02 0.39 23.11
N HIS A 267 -7.70 1.10 22.23
CA HIS A 267 -8.40 0.55 21.06
C HIS A 267 -7.82 1.16 19.76
N PRO A 268 -6.62 0.75 19.32
CA PRO A 268 -5.86 1.39 18.25
C PRO A 268 -6.56 1.36 16.87
N SER A 269 -7.54 0.47 16.69
CA SER A 269 -8.31 0.31 15.44
C SER A 269 -9.43 1.33 15.28
N VAL A 270 -9.85 2.04 16.33
CA VAL A 270 -10.95 3.00 16.26
C VAL A 270 -10.58 4.16 15.35
N THR A 271 -11.49 4.57 14.47
CA THR A 271 -11.32 5.66 13.52
C THR A 271 -12.40 6.72 13.69
N VAL A 272 -12.18 7.92 13.14
CA VAL A 272 -13.23 8.95 13.10
C VAL A 272 -14.45 8.46 12.32
N GLY A 273 -14.24 7.64 11.29
CA GLY A 273 -15.33 7.03 10.51
C GLY A 273 -16.25 6.17 11.37
N ASP A 274 -15.72 5.52 12.40
CA ASP A 274 -16.48 4.65 13.29
C ASP A 274 -17.44 5.44 14.18
N ILE A 275 -17.06 6.62 14.67
CA ILE A 275 -17.98 7.52 15.39
C ILE A 275 -19.14 7.97 14.50
N TYR A 276 -18.89 8.23 13.21
CA TYR A 276 -19.96 8.58 12.27
C TYR A 276 -20.85 7.39 11.91
N ALA A 277 -20.31 6.18 11.86
CA ALA A 277 -21.06 4.96 11.54
C ALA A 277 -21.87 4.44 12.75
N HIS A 278 -21.32 4.60 13.95
CA HIS A 278 -21.87 4.15 15.23
C HIS A 278 -21.88 5.31 16.23
N PRO A 279 -22.74 6.33 16.04
CA PRO A 279 -22.70 7.56 16.84
C PRO A 279 -23.22 7.38 18.26
N ARG A 280 -23.95 6.30 18.56
CA ARG A 280 -24.43 6.00 19.92
C ARG A 280 -23.32 5.38 20.77
N PHE A 281 -23.18 5.84 22.02
CA PHE A 281 -22.15 5.38 22.94
C PHE A 281 -22.11 3.86 23.10
N GLY A 282 -23.25 3.19 23.30
CA GLY A 282 -23.31 1.74 23.46
C GLY A 282 -22.85 0.99 22.21
N ALA A 283 -23.15 1.50 21.01
CA ALA A 283 -22.67 0.91 19.76
C ALA A 283 -21.17 1.17 19.55
N LEU A 284 -20.69 2.38 19.89
CA LEU A 284 -19.27 2.72 19.85
C LEU A 284 -18.46 1.89 20.87
N SER A 285 -18.98 1.71 22.08
CA SER A 285 -18.36 0.89 23.12
C SER A 285 -18.29 -0.57 22.66
N ARG A 286 -19.40 -1.16 22.19
CA ARG A 286 -19.38 -2.54 21.62
C ARG A 286 -18.39 -2.70 20.47
N LEU A 287 -18.20 -1.68 19.65
CA LEU A 287 -17.18 -1.67 18.60
C LEU A 287 -15.77 -1.65 19.21
N CYS A 288 -15.49 -0.79 20.18
CA CYS A 288 -14.22 -0.73 20.90
C CYS A 288 -13.90 -2.06 21.61
N LEU A 289 -14.92 -2.72 22.17
CA LEU A 289 -14.82 -3.95 22.96
C LEU A 289 -14.93 -5.23 22.13
N GLY A 290 -15.26 -5.12 20.83
CA GLY A 290 -15.24 -6.25 19.90
C GLY A 290 -16.49 -7.16 19.93
N GLU A 291 -17.62 -6.71 20.50
CA GLU A 291 -18.85 -7.52 20.58
C GLU A 291 -19.63 -7.57 19.24
N GLU A 292 -19.58 -6.50 18.44
CA GLU A 292 -20.15 -6.49 17.09
C GLU A 292 -19.12 -6.93 16.04
N GLY A 293 -18.83 -8.24 15.98
CA GLY A 293 -18.41 -8.93 14.75
C GLY A 293 -17.14 -8.47 14.02
N SER A 294 -16.36 -7.53 14.55
CA SER A 294 -14.99 -7.27 14.11
C SER A 294 -14.10 -8.24 14.88
N GLY A 295 -13.32 -9.04 14.15
CA GLY A 295 -12.61 -10.22 14.69
C GLY A 295 -11.42 -9.91 15.60
N ILE A 296 -11.62 -9.11 16.64
CA ILE A 296 -10.63 -8.79 17.67
C ILE A 296 -11.11 -9.48 18.95
N GLY A 297 -10.68 -10.73 19.14
CA GLY A 297 -10.86 -11.42 20.41
C GLY A 297 -10.08 -10.73 21.54
N PRO A 298 -10.33 -11.13 22.81
CA PRO A 298 -9.70 -10.52 23.99
C PRO A 298 -8.19 -10.44 23.83
N THR A 299 -7.58 -9.39 24.39
CA THR A 299 -6.13 -9.17 24.48
C THR A 299 -5.45 -10.47 24.87
N ARG A 300 -4.92 -11.18 23.87
CA ARG A 300 -4.18 -12.42 24.10
C ARG A 300 -3.06 -12.07 25.08
N PRO A 301 -2.79 -12.90 26.10
CA PRO A 301 -1.70 -12.63 27.04
C PRO A 301 -0.43 -12.35 26.24
N GLN A 302 0.25 -11.27 26.60
CA GLN A 302 1.42 -10.77 25.88
C GLN A 302 2.50 -11.87 25.87
N ARG A 303 2.58 -12.61 24.77
CA ARG A 303 3.51 -13.72 24.61
C ARG A 303 4.91 -13.15 24.46
N THR A 304 5.83 -13.50 25.35
CA THR A 304 7.24 -13.17 25.17
C THR A 304 7.80 -13.96 23.99
N ILE A 305 8.13 -13.26 22.90
CA ILE A 305 8.64 -13.89 21.68
C ILE A 305 10.11 -14.26 21.86
N THR A 306 10.41 -15.56 21.78
CA THR A 306 11.79 -16.04 21.84
C THR A 306 12.56 -15.70 20.57
N ARG A 307 13.86 -15.42 20.72
CA ARG A 307 14.77 -15.07 19.62
C ARG A 307 14.97 -16.22 18.62
N THR A 308 15.19 -15.87 17.34
CA THR A 308 15.67 -16.84 16.35
C THR A 308 16.99 -17.44 16.84
N SER A 309 17.03 -18.77 16.95
CA SER A 309 18.19 -19.44 17.55
C SER A 309 19.45 -19.29 16.67
N ARG A 310 20.62 -19.12 17.30
CA ARG A 310 21.91 -19.14 16.57
C ARG A 310 22.12 -20.46 15.82
N GLY A 311 21.60 -21.56 16.34
CA GLY A 311 21.63 -22.87 15.68
C GLY A 311 20.80 -22.92 14.39
N MET A 312 19.72 -22.14 14.27
CA MET A 312 18.99 -21.96 13.00
C MET A 312 19.84 -21.19 12.01
N GLN A 313 20.43 -20.06 12.44
CA GLN A 313 21.27 -19.23 11.57
C GLN A 313 22.47 -20.03 11.03
N ALA A 314 23.15 -20.77 11.90
CA ALA A 314 24.24 -21.66 11.49
C ALA A 314 23.76 -22.76 10.53
N PHE A 315 22.60 -23.38 10.79
CA PHE A 315 22.00 -24.37 9.90
C PHE A 315 21.71 -23.81 8.51
N GLN A 316 21.15 -22.60 8.42
CA GLN A 316 20.83 -21.94 7.15
C GLN A 316 22.09 -21.58 6.36
N VAL A 317 23.14 -21.10 7.03
CA VAL A 317 24.42 -20.77 6.37
C VAL A 317 25.11 -22.03 5.89
N LEU A 318 25.20 -23.07 6.73
CA LEU A 318 25.89 -24.32 6.39
C LEU A 318 25.15 -25.12 5.32
N LEU A 319 23.82 -25.24 5.42
CA LEU A 319 23.02 -25.90 4.38
C LEU A 319 22.76 -25.01 3.17
N GLY A 320 23.02 -23.71 3.27
CA GLY A 320 22.98 -22.81 2.13
C GLY A 320 23.88 -23.30 1.00
N ILE A 321 25.11 -23.74 1.31
CA ILE A 321 26.09 -24.22 0.32
C ILE A 321 25.55 -25.40 -0.52
N PRO A 322 25.15 -26.55 0.05
CA PRO A 322 24.65 -27.67 -0.74
C PRO A 322 23.33 -27.38 -1.45
N VAL A 323 22.48 -26.48 -0.92
CA VAL A 323 21.25 -26.09 -1.62
C VAL A 323 21.57 -25.20 -2.83
N HIS A 324 22.55 -24.30 -2.73
CA HIS A 324 23.01 -23.49 -3.86
C HIS A 324 23.69 -24.32 -4.96
N ILE A 325 24.25 -25.49 -4.64
CA ILE A 325 24.72 -26.44 -5.66
C ILE A 325 23.58 -26.80 -6.62
N LEU A 326 22.34 -26.99 -6.15
CA LEU A 326 21.21 -27.32 -7.03
C LEU A 326 20.96 -26.25 -8.09
N GLY A 327 21.03 -24.97 -7.70
CA GLY A 327 20.94 -23.84 -8.64
C GLY A 327 22.20 -23.70 -9.50
N GLY A 328 23.37 -23.94 -8.93
CA GLY A 328 24.68 -23.86 -9.58
C GLY A 328 24.89 -24.93 -10.66
N VAL A 329 24.43 -26.16 -10.44
CA VAL A 329 24.50 -27.25 -11.42
C VAL A 329 23.84 -26.84 -12.74
N ARG A 330 22.72 -26.12 -12.69
CA ARG A 330 22.05 -25.60 -13.90
C ARG A 330 22.99 -24.69 -14.69
N TRP A 331 23.70 -23.79 -14.01
CA TRP A 331 24.69 -22.91 -14.64
C TRP A 331 25.88 -23.69 -15.18
N VAL A 332 26.35 -24.72 -14.47
CA VAL A 332 27.41 -25.62 -14.95
C VAL A 332 27.00 -26.29 -16.26
N VAL A 333 25.80 -26.86 -16.32
CA VAL A 333 25.29 -27.54 -17.52
C VAL A 333 25.11 -26.58 -18.70
N LEU A 334 24.61 -25.36 -18.44
CA LEU A 334 24.48 -24.33 -19.48
C LEU A 334 25.86 -23.85 -19.97
N ALA A 335 26.84 -23.71 -19.08
CA ALA A 335 28.21 -23.37 -19.45
C ALA A 335 28.89 -24.49 -20.24
N MET A 336 28.66 -25.76 -19.90
CA MET A 336 29.11 -26.92 -20.69
C MET A 336 28.51 -26.92 -22.10
N LEU A 337 27.20 -26.63 -22.21
CA LEU A 337 26.53 -26.51 -23.51
C LEU A 337 27.16 -25.39 -24.35
N ALA A 338 27.38 -24.22 -23.76
CA ALA A 338 28.02 -23.10 -24.44
C ALA A 338 29.46 -23.44 -24.88
N ALA A 339 30.25 -24.10 -24.03
CA ALA A 339 31.60 -24.56 -24.37
C ALA A 339 31.59 -25.57 -25.52
N ASN A 340 30.73 -26.59 -25.48
CA ASN A 340 30.59 -27.57 -26.56
C ASN A 340 30.21 -26.93 -27.91
N ILE A 341 29.34 -25.91 -27.89
CA ILE A 341 29.01 -25.15 -29.10
C ILE A 341 30.25 -24.41 -29.60
N GLY A 342 31.01 -23.76 -28.71
CA GLY A 342 32.27 -23.10 -29.06
C GLY A 342 33.31 -24.04 -29.67
N VAL A 343 33.49 -25.23 -29.09
CA VAL A 343 34.34 -26.31 -29.66
C VAL A 343 33.87 -26.71 -31.05
N GLY A 344 32.55 -26.85 -31.24
CA GLY A 344 31.96 -27.14 -32.56
C GLY A 344 32.19 -26.04 -33.60
N LEU A 345 32.46 -24.80 -33.16
CA LEU A 345 32.84 -23.67 -34.00
C LEU A 345 34.35 -23.54 -34.19
N GLY A 346 35.17 -24.36 -33.51
CA GLY A 346 36.62 -24.39 -33.63
C GLY A 346 37.40 -23.68 -32.51
N ALA A 347 36.75 -23.30 -31.41
CA ALA A 347 37.42 -22.72 -30.24
C ALA A 347 38.04 -23.79 -29.31
N ASP A 348 39.19 -23.49 -28.71
CA ASP A 348 39.82 -24.31 -27.67
C ASP A 348 39.15 -24.10 -26.30
N LEU A 349 38.07 -24.86 -26.05
CA LEU A 349 37.29 -24.80 -24.81
C LEU A 349 37.11 -26.19 -24.18
N PRO A 350 36.79 -26.26 -22.87
CA PRO A 350 36.51 -27.54 -22.21
C PRO A 350 35.37 -28.31 -22.88
N PHE A 351 35.65 -29.53 -23.35
CA PHE A 351 34.66 -30.38 -24.00
C PHE A 351 34.01 -31.38 -23.02
N THR A 352 32.68 -31.48 -23.08
CA THR A 352 31.89 -32.45 -22.31
C THR A 352 31.22 -33.45 -23.27
N PRO A 353 31.36 -34.78 -23.08
CA PRO A 353 30.68 -35.75 -23.92
C PRO A 353 29.16 -35.53 -23.96
N TRP A 354 28.59 -35.47 -25.17
CA TRP A 354 27.16 -35.21 -25.40
C TRP A 354 26.22 -36.09 -24.57
N PRO A 355 26.43 -37.42 -24.40
CA PRO A 355 25.54 -38.22 -23.56
C PRO A 355 25.48 -37.75 -22.11
N VAL A 356 26.63 -37.36 -21.53
CA VAL A 356 26.70 -36.83 -20.16
C VAL A 356 25.95 -35.50 -20.07
N LEU A 357 26.23 -34.60 -21.02
CA LEU A 357 25.58 -33.29 -21.07
C LEU A 357 24.06 -33.40 -21.22
N LEU A 358 23.57 -34.28 -22.11
CA LEU A 358 22.14 -34.49 -22.34
C LEU A 358 21.43 -35.05 -21.10
N VAL A 359 22.06 -35.99 -20.38
CA VAL A 359 21.51 -36.53 -19.12
C VAL A 359 21.44 -35.43 -18.06
N LEU A 360 22.52 -34.67 -17.86
CA LEU A 360 22.53 -33.57 -16.89
C LEU A 360 21.53 -32.47 -17.27
N PHE A 361 21.40 -32.16 -18.56
CA PHE A 361 20.41 -31.20 -19.06
C PHE A 361 18.99 -31.67 -18.77
N LEU A 362 18.68 -32.94 -19.06
CA LEU A 362 17.36 -33.52 -18.78
C LEU A 362 17.02 -33.44 -17.28
N VAL A 363 17.98 -33.73 -16.40
CA VAL A 363 17.76 -33.80 -14.94
C VAL A 363 17.73 -32.41 -14.29
N PHE A 364 18.64 -31.50 -14.64
CA PHE A 364 18.84 -30.25 -13.91
C PHE A 364 18.33 -28.99 -14.63
N VAL A 365 18.17 -29.02 -15.95
CA VAL A 365 17.73 -27.85 -16.74
C VAL A 365 16.24 -27.94 -17.08
N THR A 366 15.75 -29.10 -17.52
CA THR A 366 14.34 -29.22 -17.93
C THR A 366 13.38 -29.02 -16.76
N ALA A 367 12.16 -28.53 -17.06
CA ALA A 367 11.10 -28.35 -16.07
C ALA A 367 10.78 -29.64 -15.29
N TRP A 368 10.77 -30.78 -15.97
CA TRP A 368 10.43 -32.08 -15.38
C TRP A 368 11.45 -32.55 -14.36
N GLY A 369 12.73 -32.50 -14.71
CA GLY A 369 13.80 -32.88 -13.79
C GLY A 369 13.80 -32.02 -12.53
N ARG A 370 13.64 -30.70 -12.70
CA ARG A 370 13.55 -29.74 -11.59
C ARG A 370 12.34 -29.99 -10.67
N MET A 371 11.16 -30.28 -11.25
CA MET A 371 9.97 -30.65 -10.49
C MET A 371 10.15 -31.96 -9.73
N LEU A 372 10.79 -32.98 -10.32
CA LEU A 372 11.03 -34.28 -9.68
C LEU A 372 12.02 -34.17 -8.52
N ILE A 373 13.13 -33.44 -8.69
CA ILE A 373 14.11 -33.19 -7.63
C ILE A 373 13.44 -32.49 -6.46
N SER A 374 12.71 -31.40 -6.74
CA SER A 374 11.98 -30.64 -5.71
C SER A 374 10.94 -31.51 -5.00
N ALA A 375 10.10 -32.24 -5.74
CA ALA A 375 9.08 -33.08 -5.14
C ALA A 375 9.66 -34.23 -4.30
N GLY A 376 10.72 -34.88 -4.78
CA GLY A 376 11.43 -35.92 -4.04
C GLY A 376 12.01 -35.40 -2.72
N ALA A 377 12.69 -34.25 -2.77
CA ALA A 377 13.25 -33.60 -1.59
C ALA A 377 12.15 -33.18 -0.59
N ALA A 378 11.10 -32.52 -1.07
CA ALA A 378 9.97 -32.10 -0.23
C ALA A 378 9.29 -33.32 0.43
N ARG A 379 9.02 -34.39 -0.32
CA ARG A 379 8.41 -35.61 0.21
C ARG A 379 9.25 -36.24 1.32
N LEU A 380 10.57 -36.32 1.15
CA LEU A 380 11.50 -36.83 2.16
C LEU A 380 11.56 -35.92 3.39
N LEU A 381 11.68 -34.61 3.16
CA LEU A 381 11.76 -33.62 4.24
C LEU A 381 10.45 -33.45 4.98
N MET A 382 9.30 -33.79 4.41
CA MET A 382 7.99 -33.66 5.06
C MET A 382 7.50 -34.93 5.77
N ILE A 383 8.24 -36.05 5.70
CA ILE A 383 7.85 -37.31 6.36
C ILE A 383 7.57 -37.10 7.86
N GLY A 384 6.38 -37.51 8.31
CA GLY A 384 5.98 -37.48 9.72
C GLY A 384 5.55 -36.11 10.26
N ILE A 385 5.62 -35.04 9.46
CA ILE A 385 5.12 -33.72 9.85
C ILE A 385 3.58 -33.73 9.77
N ARG A 386 2.91 -33.07 10.71
CA ARG A 386 1.44 -32.95 10.77
C ARG A 386 1.06 -31.46 10.87
N PRO A 387 -0.20 -31.10 10.56
CA PRO A 387 -0.72 -29.78 10.91
C PRO A 387 -0.62 -29.53 12.43
N GLY A 388 -0.23 -28.34 12.83
CA GLY A 388 -0.04 -27.94 14.22
C GLY A 388 0.90 -26.74 14.37
N ASP A 389 1.08 -26.32 15.62
CA ASP A 389 2.02 -25.29 16.01
C ASP A 389 3.35 -25.95 16.42
N TYR A 390 4.46 -25.44 15.88
CA TYR A 390 5.81 -25.91 16.14
C TYR A 390 6.70 -24.74 16.58
N PRO A 391 7.74 -24.98 17.39
CA PRO A 391 8.67 -23.91 17.74
C PRO A 391 9.42 -23.42 16.49
N ARG A 392 9.45 -22.10 16.29
CA ARG A 392 10.33 -21.45 15.32
C ARG A 392 11.77 -21.83 15.65
N SER A 393 12.56 -22.14 14.61
CA SER A 393 13.91 -22.70 14.70
C SER A 393 14.00 -24.17 15.15
N GLY A 394 12.88 -24.82 15.45
CA GLY A 394 12.82 -26.25 15.75
C GLY A 394 13.14 -27.12 14.53
N TRP A 395 13.22 -28.43 14.76
CA TRP A 395 13.54 -29.41 13.70
C TRP A 395 12.53 -29.40 12.55
N VAL A 396 11.23 -29.26 12.86
CA VAL A 396 10.17 -29.15 11.85
C VAL A 396 10.35 -27.89 10.99
N HIS A 397 10.69 -26.76 11.62
CA HIS A 397 10.96 -25.51 10.89
C HIS A 397 12.17 -25.64 9.96
N LYS A 398 13.27 -26.24 10.43
CA LYS A 398 14.47 -26.49 9.62
C LYS A 398 14.17 -27.32 8.37
N ARG A 399 13.36 -28.38 8.52
CA ARG A 399 12.96 -29.26 7.41
C ARG A 399 12.06 -28.53 6.41
N LEU A 400 11.10 -27.75 6.89
CA LEU A 400 10.21 -26.95 6.04
C LEU A 400 10.97 -25.88 5.29
N TRP A 401 11.79 -25.10 5.99
CA TRP A 401 12.66 -24.09 5.39
C TRP A 401 13.53 -24.69 4.29
N LEU A 402 14.15 -25.85 4.54
CA LEU A 402 14.99 -26.53 3.55
C LEU A 402 14.17 -27.01 2.33
N ALA A 403 12.96 -27.54 2.54
CA ALA A 403 12.11 -27.98 1.45
C ALA A 403 11.66 -26.82 0.55
N GLU A 404 11.29 -25.68 1.14
CA GLU A 404 10.93 -24.46 0.40
C GLU A 404 12.14 -23.94 -0.39
N HIS A 405 13.31 -23.84 0.25
CA HIS A 405 14.52 -23.33 -0.42
C HIS A 405 14.99 -24.24 -1.56
N ILE A 406 14.87 -25.57 -1.42
CA ILE A 406 15.15 -26.50 -2.52
C ILE A 406 14.16 -26.30 -3.67
N ALA A 407 12.87 -26.12 -3.39
CA ALA A 407 11.86 -25.91 -4.42
C ALA A 407 12.09 -24.60 -5.20
N ASP A 408 12.45 -23.53 -4.50
CA ASP A 408 12.72 -22.21 -5.07
C ASP A 408 14.03 -22.20 -5.88
N LEU A 409 15.13 -22.75 -5.35
CA LEU A 409 16.41 -22.81 -6.07
C LEU A 409 16.41 -23.79 -7.25
N ALA A 410 15.65 -24.88 -7.17
CA ALA A 410 15.36 -25.72 -8.34
C ALA A 410 14.46 -25.00 -9.36
N ALA A 411 13.84 -23.88 -8.98
CA ALA A 411 12.86 -23.12 -9.75
C ALA A 411 11.66 -23.97 -10.21
N ALA A 412 11.21 -24.92 -9.39
CA ALA A 412 10.29 -25.99 -9.80
C ALA A 412 9.03 -25.48 -10.51
N VAL A 413 8.51 -24.31 -10.13
CA VAL A 413 7.46 -23.59 -10.86
C VAL A 413 8.06 -22.46 -11.69
N SER A 414 7.87 -22.50 -13.01
CA SER A 414 8.30 -21.47 -13.96
C SER A 414 7.37 -21.42 -15.18
N VAL A 415 7.59 -20.47 -16.10
CA VAL A 415 6.82 -20.39 -17.37
C VAL A 415 6.83 -21.71 -18.11
N ALA A 416 7.98 -22.40 -18.15
CA ALA A 416 8.13 -23.71 -18.76
C ALA A 416 7.30 -24.78 -18.05
N SER A 417 7.18 -24.74 -16.72
CA SER A 417 6.59 -25.83 -15.96
C SER A 417 5.10 -25.66 -15.65
N ALA A 418 4.54 -24.48 -15.93
CA ALA A 418 3.15 -24.13 -15.69
C ALA A 418 2.09 -25.17 -16.14
N PRO A 419 2.18 -25.81 -17.33
CA PRO A 419 1.21 -26.84 -17.74
C PRO A 419 1.14 -28.04 -16.79
N TRP A 420 2.20 -28.28 -16.03
CA TRP A 420 2.39 -29.47 -15.21
C TRP A 420 2.31 -29.19 -13.71
N VAL A 421 1.95 -27.97 -13.30
CA VAL A 421 1.82 -27.58 -11.89
C VAL A 421 0.83 -28.48 -11.14
N THR A 422 -0.26 -28.92 -11.77
CA THR A 422 -1.21 -29.88 -11.17
C THR A 422 -0.59 -31.26 -10.92
N TRP A 423 0.32 -31.72 -11.77
CA TRP A 423 1.07 -32.96 -11.57
C TRP A 423 2.11 -32.80 -10.47
N TYR A 424 2.84 -31.69 -10.48
CA TYR A 424 3.79 -31.34 -9.44
C TYR A 424 3.13 -31.26 -8.05
N ALA A 425 1.96 -30.63 -7.96
CA ALA A 425 1.17 -30.59 -6.73
C ALA A 425 0.86 -32.00 -6.19
N LYS A 426 0.48 -32.94 -7.08
CA LYS A 426 0.25 -34.35 -6.70
C LYS A 426 1.54 -35.05 -6.25
N LEU A 427 2.67 -34.80 -6.92
CA LEU A 427 3.97 -35.35 -6.54
C LEU A 427 4.42 -34.87 -5.15
N LEU A 428 4.08 -33.63 -4.78
CA LEU A 428 4.28 -33.09 -3.42
C LEU A 428 3.37 -33.75 -2.36
N GLY A 429 2.36 -34.52 -2.78
CA GLY A 429 1.42 -35.20 -1.88
C GLY A 429 0.09 -34.48 -1.69
N ASN A 430 -0.15 -33.37 -2.40
CA ASN A 430 -1.42 -32.65 -2.37
C ASN A 430 -2.52 -33.45 -3.08
N ARG A 431 -3.77 -33.27 -2.65
CA ARG A 431 -4.94 -33.94 -3.22
C ARG A 431 -5.61 -33.04 -4.24
N ILE A 432 -5.37 -33.30 -5.52
CA ILE A 432 -5.94 -32.50 -6.62
C ILE A 432 -7.04 -33.28 -7.33
N GLY A 433 -8.27 -32.78 -7.23
CA GLY A 433 -9.47 -33.31 -7.85
C GLY A 433 -9.48 -33.21 -9.37
N PRO A 434 -10.41 -33.93 -10.03
CA PRO A 434 -10.59 -33.83 -11.48
C PRO A 434 -11.04 -32.43 -11.89
N ASP A 435 -10.57 -31.97 -13.05
CA ASP A 435 -10.94 -30.66 -13.64
C ASP A 435 -10.66 -29.44 -12.76
N ALA A 436 -9.80 -29.58 -11.76
CA ALA A 436 -9.33 -28.47 -10.96
C ALA A 436 -8.25 -27.67 -11.71
N ASP A 437 -8.39 -26.34 -11.69
CA ASP A 437 -7.45 -25.40 -12.29
C ASP A 437 -6.58 -24.79 -11.18
N LEU A 438 -5.27 -24.87 -11.34
CA LEU A 438 -4.29 -24.38 -10.36
C LEU A 438 -3.25 -23.51 -11.07
N HIS A 439 -3.43 -22.19 -11.00
CA HIS A 439 -2.53 -21.20 -11.59
C HIS A 439 -1.59 -20.54 -10.55
N SER A 440 -1.52 -21.12 -9.35
CA SER A 440 -0.65 -20.69 -8.25
C SER A 440 0.26 -21.83 -7.76
N VAL A 441 1.32 -21.49 -7.04
CA VAL A 441 2.32 -22.45 -6.55
C VAL A 441 1.70 -23.33 -5.44
N PRO A 442 1.70 -24.67 -5.58
CA PRO A 442 1.20 -25.56 -4.53
C PRO A 442 2.14 -25.60 -3.32
N PRO A 443 1.64 -25.90 -2.11
CA PRO A 443 2.50 -26.03 -0.94
C PRO A 443 3.37 -27.28 -0.98
N VAL A 444 4.61 -27.15 -0.52
CA VAL A 444 5.56 -28.27 -0.39
C VAL A 444 5.18 -29.26 0.71
N THR A 445 4.31 -28.83 1.65
CA THR A 445 3.85 -29.64 2.79
C THR A 445 2.96 -30.82 2.38
N GLY A 446 2.34 -30.77 1.19
CA GLY A 446 1.36 -31.76 0.76
C GLY A 446 -0.02 -31.61 1.42
N PHE A 447 -0.29 -30.49 2.10
CA PHE A 447 -1.50 -30.26 2.89
C PHE A 447 -2.60 -29.45 2.18
N LEU A 448 -2.55 -29.35 0.85
CA LEU A 448 -3.63 -28.80 0.03
C LEU A 448 -4.58 -29.91 -0.45
N THR A 449 -5.88 -29.69 -0.24
CA THR A 449 -6.95 -30.40 -0.93
C THR A 449 -7.67 -29.45 -1.87
N LEU A 450 -7.71 -29.79 -3.15
CA LEU A 450 -8.45 -29.06 -4.18
C LEU A 450 -9.52 -29.98 -4.75
N GLY A 451 -10.80 -29.62 -4.55
CA GLY A 451 -11.95 -30.39 -4.99
C GLY A 451 -12.13 -30.39 -6.51
N GLU A 452 -13.04 -31.25 -6.98
CA GLU A 452 -13.43 -31.29 -8.40
C GLU A 452 -13.94 -29.93 -8.90
N GLY A 453 -13.43 -29.50 -10.05
CA GLY A 453 -13.84 -28.24 -10.69
C GLY A 453 -13.48 -26.97 -9.91
N ALA A 454 -12.68 -27.07 -8.85
CA ALA A 454 -12.21 -25.91 -8.10
C ALA A 454 -11.15 -25.14 -8.90
N ALA A 455 -11.15 -23.81 -8.77
CA ALA A 455 -10.28 -22.92 -9.51
C ALA A 455 -9.47 -22.03 -8.57
N VAL A 456 -8.16 -21.98 -8.78
CA VAL A 456 -7.25 -21.06 -8.10
C VAL A 456 -6.55 -20.20 -9.13
N GLU A 457 -6.81 -18.89 -9.04
CA GLU A 457 -6.21 -17.86 -9.89
C GLU A 457 -4.71 -17.63 -9.57
N PRO A 458 -3.99 -16.82 -10.38
CA PRO A 458 -2.58 -16.49 -10.13
C PRO A 458 -2.32 -15.74 -8.82
N GLU A 459 -1.08 -15.82 -8.35
CA GLU A 459 -0.59 -15.07 -7.17
C GLU A 459 -1.38 -15.33 -5.87
N VAL A 460 -2.06 -16.47 -5.76
CA VAL A 460 -2.70 -16.91 -4.52
C VAL A 460 -1.67 -17.59 -3.63
N ASP A 461 -1.53 -17.14 -2.38
CA ASP A 461 -0.70 -17.82 -1.39
C ASP A 461 -1.42 -19.06 -0.85
N LEU A 462 -0.90 -20.23 -1.25
CA LEU A 462 -1.37 -21.56 -0.84
C LEU A 462 -0.37 -22.29 0.06
N LYS A 463 0.65 -21.61 0.63
CA LYS A 463 1.72 -22.29 1.38
C LYS A 463 1.17 -23.02 2.63
N GLY A 464 0.11 -22.51 3.24
CA GLY A 464 -0.56 -23.17 4.39
C GLY A 464 0.29 -23.22 5.66
N TRP A 465 1.32 -22.36 5.74
CA TRP A 465 2.11 -22.15 6.94
C TRP A 465 2.54 -20.68 7.06
N TRP A 466 2.87 -20.22 8.26
CA TRP A 466 3.49 -18.90 8.49
C TRP A 466 4.20 -18.89 9.84
N VAL A 467 5.06 -17.89 10.05
CA VAL A 467 5.76 -17.67 11.30
C VAL A 467 5.06 -16.56 12.08
N ASP A 468 4.50 -16.92 13.23
CA ASP A 468 3.88 -16.02 14.21
C ASP A 468 4.80 -15.92 15.42
N GLY A 469 5.61 -14.86 15.45
CA GLY A 469 6.62 -14.63 16.48
C GLY A 469 7.60 -15.79 16.56
N ASP A 470 7.49 -16.61 17.61
CA ASP A 470 8.31 -17.79 17.85
C ASP A 470 7.62 -19.12 17.57
N LEU A 471 6.44 -19.10 16.94
CA LEU A 471 5.73 -20.29 16.48
C LEU A 471 5.70 -20.35 14.95
N LEU A 472 6.04 -21.52 14.42
CA LEU A 472 5.70 -21.92 13.07
C LEU A 472 4.33 -22.60 13.09
N ARG A 473 3.34 -22.02 12.43
CA ARG A 473 2.00 -22.60 12.32
C ARG A 473 1.88 -23.29 10.98
N ILE A 474 1.51 -24.58 10.97
CA ILE A 474 1.31 -25.36 9.75
C ILE A 474 -0.13 -25.89 9.74
N GLY A 475 -0.86 -25.71 8.64
CA GLY A 475 -2.26 -26.08 8.53
C GLY A 475 -2.59 -26.73 7.19
N ARG A 476 -3.78 -27.31 7.13
CA ARG A 476 -4.38 -27.75 5.86
C ARG A 476 -5.08 -26.58 5.19
N ILE A 477 -5.16 -26.65 3.88
CA ILE A 477 -6.00 -25.78 3.07
C ILE A 477 -6.96 -26.69 2.30
N ASP A 478 -8.25 -26.54 2.55
CA ASP A 478 -9.29 -27.37 1.93
C ASP A 478 -10.20 -26.49 1.06
N ILE A 479 -10.03 -26.58 -0.27
CA ILE A 479 -10.87 -25.88 -1.25
C ILE A 479 -11.85 -26.89 -1.84
N SER A 480 -13.13 -26.74 -1.52
CA SER A 480 -14.18 -27.68 -1.93
C SER A 480 -14.50 -27.62 -3.43
N ARG A 481 -15.30 -28.59 -3.88
CA ARG A 481 -15.77 -28.69 -5.27
C ARG A 481 -16.35 -27.37 -5.78
N ASN A 482 -15.97 -27.00 -7.00
CA ASN A 482 -16.48 -25.81 -7.70
C ASN A 482 -16.25 -24.47 -6.97
N ALA A 483 -15.37 -24.42 -5.98
CA ALA A 483 -15.00 -23.16 -5.34
C ALA A 483 -13.96 -22.41 -6.19
N THR A 484 -14.01 -21.08 -6.17
CA THR A 484 -13.05 -20.20 -6.85
C THR A 484 -12.32 -19.34 -5.83
N ILE A 485 -10.99 -19.28 -5.95
CA ILE A 485 -10.13 -18.37 -5.19
C ILE A 485 -9.55 -17.33 -6.14
N GLY A 486 -9.92 -16.07 -5.94
CA GLY A 486 -9.48 -14.94 -6.75
C GLY A 486 -8.00 -14.62 -6.55
N ALA A 487 -7.39 -14.01 -7.57
CA ALA A 487 -5.97 -13.69 -7.59
C ALA A 487 -5.50 -12.86 -6.39
N ARG A 488 -4.23 -12.97 -5.99
CA ARG A 488 -3.63 -12.23 -4.85
C ARG A 488 -4.33 -12.45 -3.51
N SER A 489 -5.00 -13.59 -3.35
CA SER A 489 -5.60 -13.97 -2.07
C SER A 489 -4.65 -14.81 -1.25
N THR A 490 -4.74 -14.72 0.07
CA THR A 490 -3.95 -15.53 1.01
C THR A 490 -4.88 -16.52 1.72
N LEU A 491 -4.58 -17.83 1.63
CA LEU A 491 -5.27 -18.86 2.40
C LEU A 491 -4.39 -19.26 3.60
N MET A 492 -4.81 -18.83 4.79
CA MET A 492 -4.07 -19.09 6.02
C MET A 492 -4.16 -20.57 6.44
N PRO A 493 -3.25 -21.05 7.32
CA PRO A 493 -3.32 -22.39 7.88
C PRO A 493 -4.70 -22.71 8.46
N GLY A 494 -5.36 -23.76 7.98
CA GLY A 494 -6.70 -24.16 8.43
C GLY A 494 -7.85 -23.55 7.63
N ALA A 495 -7.58 -22.81 6.55
CA ALA A 495 -8.61 -22.26 5.69
C ALA A 495 -9.46 -23.36 5.02
N GLU A 496 -10.79 -23.24 5.15
CA GLU A 496 -11.76 -24.13 4.52
C GLU A 496 -12.70 -23.35 3.61
N VAL A 497 -12.68 -23.65 2.31
CA VAL A 497 -13.55 -23.01 1.33
C VAL A 497 -14.65 -23.96 0.89
N GLY A 498 -15.90 -23.60 1.21
CA GLY A 498 -17.08 -24.42 0.96
C GLY A 498 -17.45 -24.57 -0.52
N ILE A 499 -18.30 -25.55 -0.81
CA ILE A 499 -18.73 -25.89 -2.18
C ILE A 499 -19.32 -24.66 -2.89
N GLY A 500 -18.86 -24.38 -4.11
CA GLY A 500 -19.38 -23.28 -4.93
C GLY A 500 -19.16 -21.88 -4.35
N ALA A 501 -18.29 -21.73 -3.35
CA ALA A 501 -17.96 -20.44 -2.79
C ALA A 501 -16.99 -19.67 -3.70
N LEU A 502 -17.03 -18.35 -3.63
CA LEU A 502 -16.15 -17.44 -4.34
C LEU A 502 -15.41 -16.57 -3.33
N VAL A 503 -14.09 -16.62 -3.33
CA VAL A 503 -13.24 -15.67 -2.63
C VAL A 503 -12.79 -14.62 -3.65
N GLU A 504 -13.13 -13.35 -3.45
CA GLU A 504 -12.72 -12.27 -4.35
C GLU A 504 -11.20 -12.01 -4.25
N ALA A 505 -10.62 -11.46 -5.32
CA ALA A 505 -9.20 -11.14 -5.39
C ALA A 505 -8.75 -10.20 -4.26
N GLY A 506 -7.52 -10.40 -3.77
CA GLY A 506 -6.96 -9.59 -2.68
C GLY A 506 -7.58 -9.87 -1.30
N SER A 507 -8.02 -11.11 -1.04
CA SER A 507 -8.65 -11.50 0.23
C SER A 507 -7.76 -12.40 1.08
N ALA A 508 -7.81 -12.27 2.42
CA ALA A 508 -7.11 -13.15 3.36
C ALA A 508 -8.11 -14.03 4.13
N VAL A 509 -8.12 -15.34 3.85
CA VAL A 509 -9.03 -16.30 4.47
C VAL A 509 -8.35 -16.95 5.68
N THR A 510 -8.85 -16.64 6.88
CA THR A 510 -8.34 -17.17 8.16
C THR A 510 -9.12 -18.36 8.72
N GLY A 511 -10.29 -18.66 8.13
CA GLY A 511 -11.19 -19.69 8.65
C GLY A 511 -12.12 -20.26 7.58
N ARG A 512 -13.39 -20.46 7.94
CA ARG A 512 -14.36 -21.17 7.11
C ARG A 512 -15.21 -20.25 6.25
N VAL A 513 -15.15 -20.46 4.93
CA VAL A 513 -16.03 -19.86 3.93
C VAL A 513 -17.21 -20.80 3.67
N ARG A 514 -18.44 -20.32 3.86
CA ARG A 514 -19.65 -21.14 3.70
C ARG A 514 -19.96 -21.42 2.23
N LYS A 515 -20.68 -22.53 1.97
CA LYS A 515 -21.11 -22.96 0.63
C LYS A 515 -21.90 -21.87 -0.12
N ASN A 516 -21.64 -21.70 -1.42
CA ASN A 516 -22.33 -20.75 -2.30
C ASN A 516 -22.37 -19.31 -1.78
N GLN A 517 -21.31 -18.86 -1.11
CA GLN A 517 -21.18 -17.48 -0.63
C GLN A 517 -19.98 -16.79 -1.26
N ILE A 518 -20.07 -15.46 -1.33
CA ILE A 518 -18.96 -14.60 -1.75
C ILE A 518 -18.31 -14.03 -0.49
N TYR A 519 -17.00 -14.22 -0.37
CA TYR A 519 -16.18 -13.63 0.68
C TYR A 519 -15.16 -12.69 0.05
N SER A 520 -14.91 -11.57 0.72
CA SER A 520 -13.98 -10.54 0.26
C SER A 520 -13.32 -9.90 1.47
N GLY A 521 -12.05 -9.57 1.37
CA GLY A 521 -11.34 -8.75 2.34
C GLY A 521 -10.20 -9.39 3.10
N SER A 522 -9.50 -8.57 3.89
CA SER A 522 -8.38 -8.97 4.75
C SER A 522 -8.59 -8.45 6.18
N PRO A 523 -9.15 -9.26 7.09
CA PRO A 523 -9.61 -10.64 6.91
C PRO A 523 -10.89 -10.74 6.05
N ALA A 524 -11.08 -11.88 5.39
CA ALA A 524 -12.18 -12.09 4.46
C ALA A 524 -13.52 -12.23 5.18
N VAL A 525 -14.49 -11.38 4.81
CA VAL A 525 -15.85 -11.38 5.36
C VAL A 525 -16.87 -11.70 4.28
N ARG A 526 -18.04 -12.19 4.70
CA ARG A 526 -19.14 -12.52 3.78
C ARG A 526 -19.74 -11.24 3.18
N VAL A 527 -19.75 -11.15 1.85
CA VAL A 527 -20.33 -10.01 1.11
C VAL A 527 -21.65 -10.38 0.43
N GLY A 528 -21.87 -11.64 0.10
CA GLY A 528 -23.09 -12.02 -0.61
C GLY A 528 -23.29 -13.51 -0.85
N LYS A 529 -24.28 -13.83 -1.69
CA LYS A 529 -24.50 -15.18 -2.24
C LYS A 529 -23.74 -15.30 -3.56
N ALA A 530 -23.02 -16.40 -3.74
CA ALA A 530 -22.40 -16.71 -5.03
C ALA A 530 -23.52 -17.07 -6.00
N LYS A 531 -23.77 -16.22 -7.01
CA LYS A 531 -24.68 -16.56 -8.10
C LYS A 531 -23.94 -17.52 -9.04
N LYS A 532 -24.66 -18.52 -9.55
CA LYS A 532 -24.14 -19.48 -10.54
C LYS A 532 -23.93 -18.75 -11.86
N SER A 533 -22.73 -18.20 -12.10
CA SER A 533 -22.43 -17.37 -13.28
C SER A 533 -21.69 -18.09 -14.39
N TRP A 534 -21.17 -19.30 -14.13
CA TRP A 534 -20.32 -20.02 -15.08
C TRP A 534 -21.11 -21.06 -15.88
N PRO A 535 -20.76 -21.31 -17.15
CA PRO A 535 -21.37 -22.36 -17.96
C PRO A 535 -21.08 -23.76 -17.40
N ALA A 536 -21.77 -24.77 -17.94
CA ALA A 536 -21.45 -26.16 -17.62
C ALA A 536 -19.98 -26.48 -17.98
N PRO A 537 -19.29 -27.35 -17.21
CA PRO A 537 -17.88 -27.65 -17.45
C PRO A 537 -17.60 -28.11 -18.89
N PRO A 538 -16.53 -27.60 -19.53
CA PRO A 538 -16.25 -27.94 -20.92
C PRO A 538 -15.68 -29.36 -21.06
N PRO A 539 -15.87 -30.03 -22.21
CA PRO A 539 -15.34 -31.38 -22.43
C PRO A 539 -13.80 -31.39 -22.52
N ARG A 540 -13.18 -32.45 -21.98
CA ARG A 540 -11.72 -32.62 -21.99
C ARG A 540 -11.20 -32.85 -23.41
N ARG A 541 -10.27 -32.01 -23.85
CA ARG A 541 -9.55 -32.18 -25.13
C ARG A 541 -8.05 -32.28 -24.87
N ARG A 542 -7.42 -33.35 -25.37
CA ARG A 542 -5.97 -33.61 -25.21
C ARG A 542 -5.11 -32.70 -26.10
N LEU A 543 -5.56 -32.43 -27.32
CA LEU A 543 -4.79 -31.67 -28.29
C LEU A 543 -4.50 -30.21 -27.86
N PRO A 544 -5.47 -29.42 -27.33
CA PRO A 544 -5.19 -28.09 -26.80
C PRO A 544 -4.18 -28.07 -25.65
N PHE A 545 -4.12 -29.12 -24.83
CA PHE A 545 -3.14 -29.23 -23.75
C PHE A 545 -1.72 -29.41 -24.28
N LEU A 546 -1.52 -30.21 -25.34
CA LEU A 546 -0.21 -30.37 -25.96
C LEU A 546 0.30 -29.05 -26.56
N PHE A 547 -0.56 -28.29 -27.24
CA PHE A 547 -0.20 -26.96 -27.74
C PHE A 547 0.18 -26.00 -26.62
N TYR A 548 -0.57 -26.02 -25.52
CA TYR A 548 -0.27 -25.24 -24.33
C TYR A 548 1.11 -25.61 -23.76
N ALA A 549 1.41 -26.91 -23.65
CA ALA A 549 2.69 -27.41 -23.15
C ALA A 549 3.88 -27.00 -24.03
N VAL A 550 3.76 -27.19 -25.35
CA VAL A 550 4.80 -26.78 -26.31
C VAL A 550 4.99 -25.26 -26.31
N GLY A 551 3.89 -24.51 -26.32
CA GLY A 551 3.92 -23.04 -26.30
C GLY A 551 4.59 -22.49 -25.04
N SER A 552 4.33 -23.10 -23.88
CA SER A 552 5.01 -22.79 -22.61
C SER A 552 6.53 -23.00 -22.68
N GLN A 553 7.00 -24.06 -23.37
CA GLN A 553 8.45 -24.26 -23.61
C GLN A 553 9.04 -23.17 -24.52
N ILE A 554 8.34 -22.84 -25.61
CA ILE A 554 8.78 -21.79 -26.54
C ILE A 554 8.92 -20.45 -25.83
N ASN A 555 7.92 -20.07 -25.03
CA ASN A 555 7.94 -18.82 -24.26
C ASN A 555 9.13 -18.78 -23.30
N ALA A 556 9.45 -19.89 -22.62
CA ALA A 556 10.58 -19.98 -21.71
C ALA A 556 11.95 -19.94 -22.42
N LEU A 557 12.01 -20.26 -23.72
CA LEU A 557 13.24 -20.21 -24.52
C LEU A 557 13.59 -18.80 -25.00
N LEU A 558 12.64 -17.86 -25.02
CA LEU A 558 12.85 -16.53 -25.61
C LEU A 558 14.07 -15.78 -25.06
N PRO A 559 14.32 -15.71 -23.74
CA PRO A 559 15.49 -15.00 -23.22
C PRO A 559 16.82 -15.66 -23.61
N TYR A 560 16.83 -16.98 -23.84
CA TYR A 560 18.02 -17.69 -24.30
C TYR A 560 18.28 -17.43 -25.79
N LEU A 561 17.23 -17.38 -26.61
CA LEU A 561 17.35 -17.03 -28.03
C LEU A 561 17.79 -15.57 -28.22
N ALA A 562 17.41 -14.68 -27.30
CA ALA A 562 17.75 -13.28 -27.35
C ALA A 562 19.27 -12.99 -27.27
N VAL A 563 20.07 -13.95 -26.81
CA VAL A 563 21.54 -13.79 -26.72
C VAL A 563 22.23 -13.95 -28.09
N VAL A 564 21.60 -14.68 -29.02
CA VAL A 564 22.20 -15.09 -30.29
C VAL A 564 22.72 -13.92 -31.14
N PRO A 565 21.96 -12.81 -31.34
CA PRO A 565 22.48 -11.68 -32.13
C PRO A 565 23.73 -11.03 -31.53
N GLY A 566 23.80 -10.96 -30.19
CA GLY A 566 24.98 -10.42 -29.49
C GLY A 566 26.22 -11.27 -29.73
N PHE A 567 26.09 -12.59 -29.60
CA PHE A 567 27.18 -13.53 -29.89
C PHE A 567 27.56 -13.53 -31.38
N ALA A 568 26.59 -13.46 -32.29
CA ALA A 568 26.86 -13.40 -33.73
C ALA A 568 27.68 -12.17 -34.13
N ILE A 569 27.36 -11.00 -33.57
CA ILE A 569 28.13 -9.76 -33.79
C ILE A 569 29.54 -9.89 -33.19
N MET A 570 29.64 -10.38 -31.95
CA MET A 570 30.92 -10.59 -31.27
C MET A 570 31.85 -11.48 -32.11
N LEU A 571 31.35 -12.64 -32.57
CA LEU A 571 32.11 -13.57 -33.40
C LEU A 571 32.44 -13.00 -34.79
N GLY A 572 31.50 -12.27 -35.40
CA GLY A 572 31.71 -11.65 -36.71
C GLY A 572 32.77 -10.55 -36.70
N VAL A 573 32.93 -9.84 -35.58
CA VAL A 573 33.89 -8.74 -35.42
C VAL A 573 35.24 -9.23 -34.90
N SER A 574 35.25 -10.10 -33.89
CA SER A 574 36.47 -10.52 -33.19
C SER A 574 36.99 -11.90 -33.58
N GLY A 575 36.29 -12.63 -34.47
CA GLY A 575 36.63 -14.01 -34.81
C GLY A 575 36.29 -15.00 -33.69
N ILE A 576 36.61 -16.27 -33.91
CA ILE A 576 36.33 -17.37 -32.95
C ILE A 576 37.25 -17.31 -31.72
N GLU A 577 38.48 -16.83 -31.88
CA GLU A 577 39.49 -16.68 -30.81
C GLU A 577 38.99 -15.83 -29.63
N VAL A 578 37.98 -14.98 -29.84
CA VAL A 578 37.32 -14.22 -28.78
C VAL A 578 36.79 -15.12 -27.66
N LEU A 579 36.34 -16.34 -27.99
CA LEU A 579 35.78 -17.30 -27.02
C LEU A 579 36.85 -17.89 -26.09
N GLU A 580 38.10 -17.88 -26.52
CA GLU A 580 39.24 -18.42 -25.77
C GLU A 580 39.85 -17.39 -24.82
N SER A 581 39.49 -16.12 -24.98
CA SER A 581 40.03 -14.99 -24.24
C SER A 581 39.05 -14.50 -23.16
N PRO A 582 39.33 -14.76 -21.87
CA PRO A 582 38.47 -14.30 -20.78
C PRO A 582 38.30 -12.77 -20.75
N TRP A 583 39.37 -12.03 -21.07
CA TRP A 583 39.34 -10.57 -21.06
C TRP A 583 38.51 -10.01 -22.22
N LEU A 584 38.55 -10.63 -23.40
CA LEU A 584 37.71 -10.22 -24.52
C LEU A 584 36.24 -10.49 -24.23
N LEU A 585 35.93 -11.66 -23.66
CA LEU A 585 34.56 -12.00 -23.28
C LEU A 585 33.98 -11.01 -22.26
N VAL A 586 34.78 -10.61 -21.26
CA VAL A 586 34.38 -9.55 -20.32
C VAL A 586 34.20 -8.22 -21.04
N ALA A 587 35.11 -7.83 -21.93
CA ALA A 587 35.01 -6.58 -22.69
C ALA A 587 33.78 -6.51 -23.60
N TRP A 588 33.37 -7.65 -24.19
CA TRP A 588 32.16 -7.75 -25.03
C TRP A 588 30.87 -7.86 -24.23
N SER A 589 30.93 -8.30 -22.97
CA SER A 589 29.74 -8.55 -22.15
C SER A 589 28.75 -7.38 -22.04
N PRO A 590 29.16 -6.08 -21.96
CA PRO A 590 28.23 -4.96 -21.97
C PRO A 590 27.42 -4.87 -23.27
N VAL A 591 28.06 -5.07 -24.41
CA VAL A 591 27.40 -4.99 -25.73
C VAL A 591 26.44 -6.16 -25.90
N VAL A 592 26.88 -7.37 -25.56
CA VAL A 592 26.02 -8.57 -25.60
C VAL A 592 24.82 -8.42 -24.67
N ALA A 593 25.00 -7.88 -23.46
CA ALA A 593 23.91 -7.65 -22.51
C ALA A 593 22.89 -6.63 -23.01
N CYS A 594 23.33 -5.51 -23.58
CA CYS A 594 22.45 -4.52 -24.19
C CYS A 594 21.67 -5.11 -25.37
N LEU A 595 22.34 -5.85 -26.26
CA LEU A 595 21.68 -6.51 -27.40
C LEU A 595 20.69 -7.57 -26.93
N TRP A 596 21.03 -8.33 -25.90
CA TRP A 596 20.12 -9.29 -25.27
C TRP A 596 18.86 -8.60 -24.73
N PHE A 597 19.01 -7.45 -24.05
CA PHE A 597 17.89 -6.68 -23.53
C PHE A 597 16.94 -6.20 -24.65
N PHE A 598 17.47 -5.56 -25.69
CA PHE A 598 16.66 -5.08 -26.81
C PHE A 598 16.03 -6.23 -27.61
N THR A 599 16.76 -7.33 -27.82
CA THR A 599 16.24 -8.50 -28.52
C THR A 599 15.16 -9.18 -27.70
N THR A 600 15.31 -9.28 -26.38
CA THR A 600 14.27 -9.81 -25.49
C THR A 600 13.00 -8.96 -25.57
N ALA A 601 13.12 -7.63 -25.52
CA ALA A 601 11.99 -6.73 -25.71
C ALA A 601 11.29 -6.95 -27.06
N LEU A 602 12.06 -7.06 -28.16
CA LEU A 602 11.50 -7.31 -29.48
C LEU A 602 10.78 -8.66 -29.58
N LEU A 603 11.38 -9.74 -29.06
CA LEU A 603 10.79 -11.08 -29.09
C LEU A 603 9.49 -11.16 -28.28
N ILE A 604 9.47 -10.54 -27.09
CA ILE A 604 8.25 -10.46 -26.27
C ILE A 604 7.18 -9.63 -26.99
N LEU A 605 7.55 -8.48 -27.56
CA LEU A 605 6.63 -7.63 -28.33
C LEU A 605 5.97 -8.40 -29.47
N VAL A 606 6.77 -9.06 -30.31
CA VAL A 606 6.28 -9.86 -31.45
C VAL A 606 5.37 -10.99 -30.95
N SER A 607 5.79 -11.71 -29.91
CA SER A 607 5.03 -12.83 -29.34
C SER A 607 3.67 -12.37 -28.81
N VAL A 608 3.63 -11.29 -28.03
CA VAL A 608 2.39 -10.70 -27.49
C VAL A 608 1.47 -10.23 -28.61
N ARG A 609 2.03 -9.60 -29.67
CA ARG A 609 1.24 -9.17 -30.83
C ARG A 609 0.64 -10.32 -31.61
N ILE A 610 1.38 -11.42 -31.79
CA ILE A 610 0.87 -12.65 -32.41
C ILE A 610 -0.25 -13.25 -31.55
N LEU A 611 -0.05 -13.36 -30.24
CA LEU A 611 -1.06 -13.90 -29.31
C LEU A 611 -2.33 -13.02 -29.24
N ALA A 612 -2.22 -11.72 -29.48
CA ALA A 612 -3.35 -10.80 -29.54
C ALA A 612 -4.26 -11.01 -30.77
N ILE A 613 -3.78 -11.65 -31.84
CA ILE A 613 -4.57 -11.95 -33.04
C ILE A 613 -5.69 -12.94 -32.66
N GLY A 614 -6.95 -12.54 -32.89
CA GLY A 614 -8.13 -13.36 -32.53
C GLY A 614 -8.39 -13.52 -31.02
N MET A 615 -7.80 -12.67 -30.17
CA MET A 615 -8.18 -12.56 -28.76
C MET A 615 -9.45 -11.71 -28.62
N GLU A 616 -10.47 -12.22 -27.93
CA GLU A 616 -11.82 -11.64 -27.79
C GLU A 616 -12.24 -11.61 -26.31
N GLU A 617 -13.19 -10.74 -25.96
CA GLU A 617 -13.82 -10.77 -24.64
C GLU A 617 -14.84 -11.90 -24.57
N GLY A 618 -14.97 -12.49 -23.38
CA GLY A 618 -15.97 -13.52 -23.11
C GLY A 618 -15.43 -14.63 -22.22
N GLU A 619 -16.19 -15.73 -22.21
CA GLU A 619 -15.88 -16.93 -21.45
C GLU A 619 -15.48 -18.04 -22.43
N PHE A 620 -14.35 -18.68 -22.17
CA PHE A 620 -13.86 -19.79 -22.98
C PHE A 620 -13.21 -20.86 -22.10
N PRO A 621 -13.15 -22.12 -22.55
CA PRO A 621 -12.49 -23.17 -21.77
C PRO A 621 -11.02 -22.80 -21.50
N VAL A 622 -10.54 -23.05 -20.28
CA VAL A 622 -9.15 -22.77 -19.88
C VAL A 622 -8.18 -23.43 -20.86
N ARG A 623 -8.43 -24.72 -21.17
CA ARG A 623 -7.65 -25.51 -22.13
C ARG A 623 -8.16 -25.34 -23.57
N SER A 624 -8.09 -24.12 -24.07
CA SER A 624 -8.43 -23.78 -25.45
C SER A 624 -7.38 -22.84 -26.07
N ALA A 625 -7.40 -22.67 -27.40
CA ALA A 625 -6.53 -21.70 -28.05
C ALA A 625 -6.77 -20.26 -27.56
N ARG A 626 -8.02 -19.91 -27.23
CA ARG A 626 -8.39 -18.61 -26.66
C ARG A 626 -7.85 -18.45 -25.24
N GLY A 627 -8.00 -19.48 -24.41
CA GLY A 627 -7.42 -19.54 -23.05
C GLY A 627 -5.91 -19.43 -23.03
N TYR A 628 -5.24 -20.18 -23.91
CA TYR A 628 -3.79 -20.12 -24.06
C TYR A 628 -3.31 -18.72 -24.44
N ARG A 629 -3.98 -18.03 -25.37
CA ARG A 629 -3.58 -16.67 -25.77
C ARG A 629 -3.56 -15.70 -24.59
N VAL A 630 -4.60 -15.71 -23.77
CA VAL A 630 -4.70 -14.82 -22.61
C VAL A 630 -3.67 -15.19 -21.55
N TRP A 631 -3.61 -16.47 -21.19
CA TRP A 631 -2.65 -16.98 -20.21
C TRP A 631 -1.18 -16.73 -20.62
N ALA A 632 -0.81 -17.08 -21.85
CA ALA A 632 0.56 -16.92 -22.36
C ALA A 632 0.95 -15.45 -22.45
N THR A 633 0.01 -14.57 -22.80
CA THR A 633 0.24 -13.12 -22.80
C THR A 633 0.62 -12.63 -21.40
N GLU A 634 -0.15 -13.03 -20.37
CA GLU A 634 0.14 -12.61 -19.00
C GLU A 634 1.51 -13.15 -18.52
N ARG A 635 1.82 -14.43 -18.77
CA ARG A 635 3.12 -15.02 -18.41
C ARG A 635 4.31 -14.39 -19.13
N LEU A 636 4.16 -14.01 -20.40
CA LEU A 636 5.20 -13.29 -21.13
C LEU A 636 5.41 -11.89 -20.57
N LEU A 637 4.36 -11.24 -20.08
CA LEU A 637 4.44 -9.90 -19.48
C LEU A 637 4.98 -9.94 -18.05
N ASP A 638 4.71 -11.01 -17.29
CA ASP A 638 5.40 -11.27 -16.01
C ASP A 638 6.91 -11.41 -16.25
N MET A 639 7.30 -12.20 -17.26
CA MET A 639 8.70 -12.34 -17.66
C MET A 639 9.29 -11.01 -18.15
N ALA A 640 8.51 -10.19 -18.86
CA ALA A 640 8.93 -8.86 -19.29
C ALA A 640 9.17 -7.91 -18.10
N ARG A 641 8.30 -7.93 -17.09
CA ARG A 641 8.45 -7.14 -15.86
C ARG A 641 9.77 -7.48 -15.16
N ASP A 642 10.10 -8.76 -15.08
CA ASP A 642 11.32 -9.24 -14.43
C ASP A 642 12.61 -8.95 -15.24
N LEU A 643 12.59 -9.17 -16.56
CA LEU A 643 13.80 -9.06 -17.39
C LEU A 643 14.01 -7.67 -18.01
N LEU A 644 12.94 -6.92 -18.20
CA LEU A 644 12.93 -5.60 -18.85
C LEU A 644 12.54 -4.49 -17.88
N PHE A 645 12.77 -4.69 -16.58
CA PHE A 645 12.49 -3.72 -15.51
C PHE A 645 12.93 -2.27 -15.85
N PRO A 646 14.06 -1.99 -16.53
CA PRO A 646 14.45 -0.64 -16.93
C PRO A 646 13.46 0.08 -17.84
N LEU A 647 12.59 -0.65 -18.57
CA LEU A 647 11.51 -0.06 -19.37
C LEU A 647 10.31 0.36 -18.53
N TYR A 648 10.16 -0.17 -17.31
CA TYR A 648 9.06 0.13 -16.38
C TYR A 648 9.41 1.33 -15.50
N ALA A 649 8.40 1.97 -14.89
CA ALA A 649 8.57 3.24 -14.16
C ALA A 649 9.33 4.32 -14.94
N SER A 650 9.18 4.36 -16.26
CA SER A 650 9.94 5.27 -17.14
C SER A 650 9.05 6.04 -18.09
N MET A 651 9.59 7.09 -18.72
CA MET A 651 8.92 7.78 -19.83
C MET A 651 8.66 6.87 -21.03
N LEU A 652 9.39 5.75 -21.14
CA LEU A 652 9.20 4.73 -22.18
C LEU A 652 8.04 3.78 -21.86
N THR A 653 7.64 3.61 -20.61
CA THR A 653 6.60 2.64 -20.20
C THR A 653 5.29 2.86 -20.96
N PRO A 654 4.71 4.07 -21.07
CA PRO A 654 3.49 4.27 -21.85
C PRO A 654 3.63 3.89 -23.33
N TRP A 655 4.80 4.11 -23.93
CA TRP A 655 5.09 3.72 -25.32
C TRP A 655 5.22 2.22 -25.48
N TRP A 656 5.97 1.57 -24.58
CA TRP A 656 6.11 0.12 -24.52
C TRP A 656 4.73 -0.57 -24.43
N LEU A 657 3.85 -0.09 -23.55
CA LEU A 657 2.50 -0.62 -23.38
C LEU A 657 1.61 -0.42 -24.63
N ARG A 658 1.75 0.71 -25.34
CA ARG A 658 1.07 0.93 -26.64
C ARG A 658 1.59 -0.02 -27.71
N LEU A 659 2.91 -0.24 -27.76
CA LEU A 659 3.53 -1.19 -28.67
C LEU A 659 3.03 -2.61 -28.40
N LEU A 660 2.81 -3.00 -27.15
CA LEU A 660 2.21 -4.30 -26.79
C LEU A 660 0.70 -4.41 -27.13
N GLY A 661 0.02 -3.29 -27.35
CA GLY A 661 -1.38 -3.25 -27.82
C GLY A 661 -2.40 -2.68 -26.84
N ALA A 662 -1.96 -2.10 -25.72
CA ALA A 662 -2.85 -1.37 -24.82
C ALA A 662 -3.19 0.04 -25.34
N LYS A 663 -4.36 0.53 -24.92
CA LYS A 663 -4.78 1.91 -25.20
C LYS A 663 -4.34 2.82 -24.05
N VAL A 664 -3.21 3.51 -24.21
CA VAL A 664 -2.64 4.39 -23.18
C VAL A 664 -2.72 5.86 -23.61
N GLY A 665 -3.41 6.69 -22.84
CA GLY A 665 -3.57 8.11 -23.08
C GLY A 665 -2.29 8.92 -22.86
N PRO A 666 -2.26 10.21 -23.26
CA PRO A 666 -1.12 11.08 -22.99
C PRO A 666 -0.98 11.42 -21.50
N GLY A 667 0.25 11.71 -21.09
CA GLY A 667 0.58 12.16 -19.74
C GLY A 667 0.28 11.12 -18.66
N THR A 668 0.16 9.83 -18.98
CA THR A 668 0.01 8.75 -18.00
C THR A 668 1.36 8.40 -17.38
N GLU A 669 1.36 8.11 -16.09
CA GLU A 669 2.53 7.59 -15.37
C GLU A 669 2.22 6.18 -14.91
N ILE A 670 3.11 5.24 -15.20
CA ILE A 670 2.90 3.81 -14.99
C ILE A 670 4.20 3.24 -14.47
N SER A 671 4.19 2.69 -13.25
CA SER A 671 5.33 1.96 -12.71
C SER A 671 5.39 0.55 -13.32
N THR A 672 4.85 -0.46 -12.63
CA THR A 672 4.78 -1.84 -13.10
C THR A 672 3.32 -2.33 -13.12
N VAL A 673 3.00 -3.17 -14.10
CA VAL A 673 1.63 -3.63 -14.31
C VAL A 673 1.59 -5.06 -14.88
N VAL A 674 0.74 -5.90 -14.28
CA VAL A 674 0.31 -7.21 -14.79
C VAL A 674 -1.02 -7.02 -15.51
N PHE A 675 -1.07 -7.32 -16.81
CA PHE A 675 -2.24 -6.98 -17.62
C PHE A 675 -2.33 -7.76 -18.93
N VAL A 676 -3.53 -7.71 -19.54
CA VAL A 676 -3.75 -8.17 -20.91
C VAL A 676 -3.84 -6.92 -21.82
N PRO A 677 -2.82 -6.62 -22.66
CA PRO A 677 -2.74 -5.35 -23.39
C PRO A 677 -3.97 -5.05 -24.23
N LYS A 678 -4.44 -6.00 -25.04
CA LYS A 678 -5.60 -5.84 -25.93
C LYS A 678 -6.90 -5.46 -25.18
N MET A 679 -6.98 -5.82 -23.90
CA MET A 679 -8.13 -5.60 -23.02
C MET A 679 -7.97 -4.40 -22.10
N THR A 680 -6.81 -3.74 -22.12
CA THR A 680 -6.47 -2.69 -21.16
C THR A 680 -6.58 -1.30 -21.77
N THR A 681 -7.31 -0.42 -21.09
CA THR A 681 -7.39 1.01 -21.43
C THR A 681 -6.99 1.87 -20.24
N ILE A 682 -5.95 2.68 -20.41
CA ILE A 682 -5.45 3.63 -19.42
C ILE A 682 -5.69 5.03 -19.99
N ALA A 683 -6.61 5.79 -19.42
CA ALA A 683 -6.97 7.10 -19.94
C ALA A 683 -5.94 8.18 -19.54
N ALA A 684 -5.99 9.33 -20.23
CA ALA A 684 -5.04 10.42 -20.04
C ALA A 684 -4.88 10.87 -18.58
N GLY A 685 -3.64 11.12 -18.17
CA GLY A 685 -3.29 11.58 -16.83
C GLY A 685 -3.46 10.54 -15.71
N ALA A 686 -3.83 9.30 -16.02
CA ALA A 686 -3.90 8.23 -15.02
C ALA A 686 -2.52 7.94 -14.40
N PHE A 687 -2.53 7.40 -13.19
CA PHE A 687 -1.35 6.94 -12.46
C PHE A 687 -1.56 5.49 -12.03
N LEU A 688 -0.66 4.59 -12.43
CA LEU A 688 -0.62 3.20 -11.99
C LEU A 688 0.69 3.03 -11.22
N ALA A 689 0.60 2.69 -9.94
CA ALA A 689 1.74 2.49 -9.07
C ALA A 689 2.35 1.09 -9.25
N ASP A 690 3.17 0.66 -8.31
CA ASP A 690 3.91 -0.60 -8.41
C ASP A 690 2.99 -1.81 -8.41
N ASP A 691 3.33 -2.79 -9.22
CA ASP A 691 2.71 -4.10 -9.27
C ASP A 691 1.18 -4.08 -9.44
N THR A 692 0.64 -3.12 -10.19
CA THR A 692 -0.82 -3.05 -10.42
C THR A 692 -1.33 -4.18 -11.31
N MET A 693 -2.56 -4.65 -11.07
CA MET A 693 -3.17 -5.72 -11.89
C MET A 693 -4.38 -5.19 -12.65
N VAL A 694 -4.37 -5.24 -13.99
CA VAL A 694 -5.42 -4.65 -14.84
C VAL A 694 -5.87 -5.62 -15.93
N ALA A 695 -7.17 -5.95 -15.98
CA ALA A 695 -7.74 -6.89 -16.97
C ALA A 695 -7.10 -8.29 -16.98
N SER A 696 -6.48 -8.73 -15.88
CA SER A 696 -6.07 -10.14 -15.70
C SER A 696 -7.31 -11.05 -15.69
N TYR A 697 -7.17 -12.30 -16.09
CA TYR A 697 -8.32 -13.20 -16.30
C TYR A 697 -8.88 -13.77 -14.98
N GLU A 698 -10.17 -14.12 -15.00
CA GLU A 698 -10.84 -14.83 -13.91
C GLU A 698 -11.01 -16.32 -14.26
N LEU A 699 -11.01 -17.20 -13.25
CA LEU A 699 -11.19 -18.65 -13.44
C LEU A 699 -12.42 -19.19 -12.71
N GLY A 700 -13.09 -20.18 -13.31
CA GLY A 700 -14.16 -20.91 -12.63
C GLY A 700 -14.69 -22.08 -13.45
N HIS A 701 -14.87 -23.25 -12.83
CA HIS A 701 -15.49 -24.43 -13.45
C HIS A 701 -14.86 -24.87 -14.79
N GLY A 702 -13.53 -24.78 -14.95
CA GLY A 702 -12.86 -25.12 -16.21
C GLY A 702 -12.97 -24.04 -17.30
N TRP A 703 -13.56 -22.88 -16.97
CA TRP A 703 -13.68 -21.71 -17.82
C TRP A 703 -12.73 -20.60 -17.36
N MET A 704 -12.25 -19.83 -18.34
CA MET A 704 -11.54 -18.58 -18.17
C MET A 704 -12.42 -17.46 -18.70
N ARG A 705 -12.59 -16.40 -17.92
CA ARG A 705 -13.23 -15.16 -18.35
C ARG A 705 -12.17 -14.10 -18.57
N ALA A 706 -12.17 -13.52 -19.75
CA ALA A 706 -11.33 -12.38 -20.09
C ALA A 706 -12.21 -11.23 -20.60
N GLY A 707 -11.91 -10.01 -20.15
CA GLY A 707 -12.76 -8.85 -20.39
C GLY A 707 -11.97 -7.56 -20.25
N ARG A 708 -12.48 -6.49 -20.86
CA ARG A 708 -11.80 -5.18 -20.77
C ARG A 708 -11.82 -4.60 -19.36
N ALA A 709 -10.72 -3.96 -18.97
CA ALA A 709 -10.69 -3.08 -17.82
C ALA A 709 -10.23 -1.67 -18.23
N LYS A 710 -10.74 -0.65 -17.52
CA LYS A 710 -10.44 0.75 -17.83
C LYS A 710 -10.04 1.54 -16.59
N VAL A 711 -8.87 2.15 -16.63
CA VAL A 711 -8.44 3.17 -15.67
C VAL A 711 -8.80 4.56 -16.21
N GLY A 712 -9.60 5.31 -15.45
CA GLY A 712 -10.20 6.58 -15.84
C GLY A 712 -9.19 7.73 -15.96
N LYS A 713 -9.64 8.87 -16.52
CA LYS A 713 -8.79 10.07 -16.64
C LYS A 713 -8.38 10.54 -15.26
N ARG A 714 -7.09 10.84 -15.04
CA ARG A 714 -6.54 11.24 -13.72
C ARG A 714 -6.95 10.31 -12.58
N ALA A 715 -7.22 9.04 -12.90
CA ALA A 715 -7.49 8.03 -11.89
C ALA A 715 -6.17 7.47 -11.37
N PHE A 716 -6.21 7.03 -10.12
CA PHE A 716 -5.05 6.49 -9.41
C PHE A 716 -5.33 5.04 -9.01
N LEU A 717 -4.41 4.14 -9.35
CA LEU A 717 -4.39 2.76 -8.90
C LEU A 717 -3.07 2.56 -8.13
N GLY A 718 -3.18 2.40 -6.81
CA GLY A 718 -2.04 2.31 -5.89
C GLY A 718 -1.35 0.95 -5.91
N ASN A 719 -0.29 0.82 -5.10
CA ASN A 719 0.59 -0.35 -5.11
C ASN A 719 -0.21 -1.65 -4.96
N SER A 720 0.02 -2.61 -5.83
CA SER A 720 -0.71 -3.88 -5.91
C SER A 720 -2.24 -3.75 -6.10
N GLY A 721 -2.75 -2.59 -6.51
CA GLY A 721 -4.16 -2.35 -6.75
C GLY A 721 -4.72 -3.13 -7.94
N ILE A 722 -5.98 -3.56 -7.85
CA ILE A 722 -6.59 -4.51 -8.78
C ILE A 722 -7.78 -3.88 -9.53
N ALA A 723 -7.75 -3.96 -10.86
CA ALA A 723 -8.87 -3.65 -11.75
C ALA A 723 -9.21 -4.88 -12.62
N SER A 724 -10.02 -5.78 -12.07
CA SER A 724 -10.45 -7.05 -12.69
C SER A 724 -11.21 -6.85 -14.02
N PRO A 725 -11.44 -7.92 -14.82
CA PRO A 725 -12.21 -7.85 -16.05
C PRO A 725 -13.59 -7.23 -15.85
N GLY A 726 -14.00 -6.36 -16.77
CA GLY A 726 -15.25 -5.63 -16.68
C GLY A 726 -15.25 -4.49 -15.65
N ARG A 727 -14.18 -4.28 -14.88
CA ARG A 727 -14.07 -3.19 -13.91
C ARG A 727 -13.57 -1.90 -14.57
N ARG A 728 -14.08 -0.78 -14.05
CA ARG A 728 -13.66 0.56 -14.44
C ARG A 728 -13.33 1.36 -13.20
N VAL A 729 -12.12 1.89 -13.14
CA VAL A 729 -11.73 2.94 -12.19
C VAL A 729 -12.23 4.28 -12.76
N PRO A 730 -13.18 4.98 -12.11
CA PRO A 730 -13.75 6.23 -12.62
C PRO A 730 -12.75 7.36 -12.84
N LYS A 731 -13.21 8.50 -13.40
CA LYS A 731 -12.36 9.69 -13.51
C LYS A 731 -12.09 10.28 -12.11
N ASN A 732 -10.86 10.75 -11.89
CA ASN A 732 -10.42 11.38 -10.63
C ASN A 732 -10.63 10.49 -9.38
N SER A 733 -10.75 9.17 -9.54
CA SER A 733 -10.90 8.26 -8.42
C SER A 733 -9.57 7.63 -8.04
N LEU A 734 -9.45 7.22 -6.78
CA LEU A 734 -8.30 6.52 -6.25
C LEU A 734 -8.71 5.13 -5.77
N VAL A 735 -7.95 4.11 -6.14
CA VAL A 735 -7.98 2.78 -5.52
C VAL A 735 -6.62 2.62 -4.87
N ALA A 736 -6.57 2.49 -3.55
CA ALA A 736 -5.34 2.51 -2.78
C ALA A 736 -4.62 1.15 -2.80
N VAL A 737 -3.62 1.01 -1.92
CA VAL A 737 -2.73 -0.16 -1.86
C VAL A 737 -3.53 -1.45 -1.60
N LEU A 738 -3.17 -2.53 -2.31
CA LEU A 738 -3.76 -3.87 -2.21
C LEU A 738 -5.30 -3.88 -2.25
N SER A 739 -5.91 -2.90 -2.94
CA SER A 739 -7.36 -2.71 -2.99
C SER A 739 -7.93 -3.08 -4.36
N ALA A 740 -9.12 -3.68 -4.39
CA ALA A 740 -9.82 -4.00 -5.63
C ALA A 740 -10.82 -2.89 -6.02
N ALA A 741 -10.88 -2.57 -7.31
CA ALA A 741 -11.79 -1.56 -7.83
C ALA A 741 -13.28 -1.98 -7.66
N PRO A 742 -14.12 -1.20 -6.95
CA PRO A 742 -15.52 -1.55 -6.75
C PRO A 742 -16.31 -1.50 -8.06
N ALA A 743 -17.32 -2.36 -8.17
CA ALA A 743 -18.10 -2.53 -9.39
C ALA A 743 -18.87 -1.25 -9.79
N LYS A 744 -19.30 -0.48 -8.79
CA LYS A 744 -20.11 0.74 -8.95
C LYS A 744 -19.42 1.96 -8.31
N ALA A 745 -18.13 2.16 -8.62
CA ALA A 745 -17.41 3.33 -8.14
C ALA A 745 -17.94 4.63 -8.80
N LYS A 746 -18.08 5.71 -8.01
CA LYS A 746 -18.47 7.04 -8.49
C LYS A 746 -17.25 7.88 -8.88
N LYS A 747 -17.41 8.84 -9.78
CA LYS A 747 -16.35 9.81 -10.13
C LYS A 747 -15.88 10.55 -8.86
N GLY A 748 -14.57 10.73 -8.70
CA GLY A 748 -14.01 11.45 -7.54
C GLY A 748 -14.00 10.66 -6.23
N SER A 749 -14.44 9.40 -6.22
CA SER A 749 -14.38 8.55 -5.01
C SER A 749 -12.98 7.98 -4.80
N SER A 750 -12.57 7.86 -3.54
CA SER A 750 -11.31 7.21 -3.14
C SER A 750 -11.65 5.95 -2.37
N TRP A 751 -10.92 4.86 -2.57
CA TRP A 751 -11.19 3.55 -1.98
C TRP A 751 -9.93 2.95 -1.39
N LEU A 752 -10.01 2.40 -0.18
CA LEU A 752 -8.90 1.73 0.50
C LEU A 752 -9.39 0.44 1.15
N GLY A 753 -8.50 -0.55 1.16
CA GLY A 753 -8.70 -1.83 1.82
C GLY A 753 -9.42 -2.86 0.96
N SER A 754 -9.57 -4.03 1.56
CA SER A 754 -10.33 -5.15 1.03
C SER A 754 -11.21 -5.63 2.20
N PRO A 755 -12.56 -5.57 2.11
CA PRO A 755 -13.32 -4.96 1.02
C PRO A 755 -13.06 -3.45 0.94
N PRO A 756 -13.17 -2.84 -0.25
CA PRO A 756 -12.85 -1.43 -0.44
C PRO A 756 -13.82 -0.51 0.33
N VAL A 757 -13.28 0.31 1.23
CA VAL A 757 -13.98 1.35 1.98
C VAL A 757 -13.73 2.72 1.36
N GLN A 758 -14.76 3.57 1.28
CA GLN A 758 -14.61 4.89 0.67
C GLN A 758 -13.87 5.85 1.62
N LEU A 759 -12.80 6.46 1.14
CA LEU A 759 -12.07 7.54 1.83
C LEU A 759 -12.58 8.92 1.41
N ARG A 760 -12.68 9.85 2.38
CA ARG A 760 -12.81 11.28 2.11
C ARG A 760 -11.42 11.85 1.85
N ARG A 761 -11.27 12.59 0.75
CA ARG A 761 -9.98 13.09 0.27
C ARG A 761 -9.92 14.61 0.35
N ALA A 762 -8.81 15.14 0.82
CA ALA A 762 -8.35 16.50 0.56
C ALA A 762 -7.40 16.48 -0.66
N ALA A 763 -7.50 17.47 -1.55
CA ALA A 763 -6.54 17.62 -2.64
C ALA A 763 -5.24 18.20 -2.07
N VAL A 764 -4.09 17.65 -2.45
CA VAL A 764 -2.79 18.22 -2.07
C VAL A 764 -2.42 19.26 -3.13
N GLU A 765 -2.29 20.53 -2.73
CA GLU A 765 -1.75 21.57 -3.60
C GLU A 765 -0.26 21.30 -3.84
N SER A 766 0.12 21.13 -5.10
CA SER A 766 1.52 20.92 -5.51
C SER A 766 1.75 21.56 -6.87
N ASP A 767 3.00 21.94 -7.15
CA ASP A 767 3.39 22.57 -8.41
C ASP A 767 3.04 21.65 -9.60
N GLU A 768 2.14 22.12 -10.48
CA GLU A 768 1.70 21.36 -11.65
C GLU A 768 2.88 21.04 -12.59
N SER A 769 3.91 21.88 -12.63
CA SER A 769 5.09 21.71 -13.48
C SER A 769 6.00 20.56 -13.03
N LEU A 770 5.85 20.07 -11.81
CA LEU A 770 6.62 18.93 -11.27
C LEU A 770 5.76 17.67 -11.09
N THR A 771 4.50 17.70 -11.51
CA THR A 771 3.54 16.60 -11.34
C THR A 771 2.82 16.23 -12.66
N TYR A 772 2.05 17.16 -13.23
CA TYR A 772 1.17 16.89 -14.39
C TYR A 772 1.68 17.50 -15.71
N ALA A 773 2.39 18.62 -15.67
CA ALA A 773 2.84 19.38 -16.84
C ALA A 773 4.34 19.71 -16.83
N PRO A 774 5.23 18.69 -16.81
CA PRO A 774 6.67 18.88 -16.80
C PRO A 774 7.21 19.62 -18.02
N THR A 775 8.10 20.58 -17.75
CA THR A 775 8.81 21.35 -18.76
C THR A 775 9.78 20.47 -19.56
N PHE A 776 10.24 20.97 -20.71
CA PHE A 776 11.18 20.21 -21.56
C PHE A 776 12.50 19.92 -20.83
N GLY A 777 13.04 20.87 -20.09
CA GLY A 777 14.29 20.68 -19.33
C GLY A 777 14.19 19.58 -18.28
N VAL A 778 13.06 19.54 -17.55
CA VAL A 778 12.77 18.49 -16.55
C VAL A 778 12.62 17.12 -17.23
N LYS A 779 11.99 17.05 -18.41
CA LYS A 779 11.93 15.82 -19.21
C LYS A 779 13.29 15.34 -19.69
N ALA A 780 14.14 16.25 -20.17
CA ALA A 780 15.50 15.91 -20.59
C ALA A 780 16.34 15.39 -19.42
N ALA A 781 16.23 16.01 -18.24
CA ALA A 781 16.91 15.54 -17.03
C ALA A 781 16.43 14.15 -16.59
N ARG A 782 15.12 13.89 -16.58
CA ARG A 782 14.58 12.54 -16.31
C ARG A 782 15.09 11.53 -17.33
N ALA A 783 15.04 11.84 -18.62
CA ALA A 783 15.50 10.94 -19.68
C ALA A 783 16.99 10.58 -19.56
N PHE A 784 17.83 11.51 -19.11
CA PHE A 784 19.24 11.23 -18.80
C PHE A 784 19.36 10.16 -17.70
N TRP A 785 18.69 10.35 -16.56
CA TRP A 785 18.71 9.37 -15.46
C TRP A 785 18.10 8.02 -15.86
N GLU A 786 16.98 8.02 -16.59
CA GLU A 786 16.36 6.79 -17.09
C GLU A 786 17.30 6.01 -18.03
N THR A 787 18.11 6.69 -18.83
CA THR A 787 19.12 6.05 -19.68
C THR A 787 20.18 5.32 -18.85
N LEU A 788 20.55 5.85 -17.68
CA LEU A 788 21.53 5.22 -16.79
C LEU A 788 21.03 3.89 -16.21
N ARG A 789 19.73 3.58 -16.26
CA ARG A 789 19.20 2.27 -15.83
C ARG A 789 19.80 1.11 -16.61
N ILE A 790 20.24 1.32 -17.85
CA ILE A 790 20.91 0.29 -18.66
C ILE A 790 22.20 -0.23 -18.01
N SER A 791 22.82 0.56 -17.12
CA SER A 791 24.01 0.13 -16.38
C SER A 791 23.76 -1.10 -15.51
N SER A 792 22.54 -1.30 -15.00
CA SER A 792 22.15 -2.51 -14.26
C SER A 792 22.15 -3.76 -15.15
N ILE A 793 21.68 -3.64 -16.41
CA ILE A 793 21.72 -4.71 -17.41
C ILE A 793 23.18 -5.07 -17.74
N ILE A 794 24.02 -4.05 -17.94
CA ILE A 794 25.45 -4.24 -18.21
C ILE A 794 26.12 -4.96 -17.04
N ALA A 795 25.88 -4.50 -15.79
CA ALA A 795 26.43 -5.12 -14.60
C ALA A 795 25.99 -6.59 -14.45
N GLY A 796 24.71 -6.89 -14.71
CA GLY A 796 24.19 -8.26 -14.74
C GLY A 796 24.85 -9.12 -15.82
N GLY A 797 25.07 -8.57 -17.02
CA GLY A 797 25.77 -9.26 -18.12
C GLY A 797 27.22 -9.58 -17.79
N VAL A 798 27.96 -8.62 -17.23
CA VAL A 798 29.34 -8.83 -16.75
C VAL A 798 29.39 -9.90 -15.66
N LEU A 799 28.44 -9.88 -14.73
CA LEU A 799 28.34 -10.89 -13.68
C LEU A 799 28.10 -12.29 -14.25
N ILE A 800 27.18 -12.44 -15.21
CA ILE A 800 26.93 -13.71 -15.92
C ILE A 800 28.21 -14.20 -16.59
N THR A 801 28.90 -13.34 -17.34
CA THR A 801 30.16 -13.70 -17.99
C THR A 801 31.21 -14.15 -16.98
N GLY A 802 31.34 -13.45 -15.85
CA GLY A 802 32.25 -13.84 -14.76
C GLY A 802 31.94 -15.23 -14.18
N VAL A 803 30.65 -15.55 -13.99
CA VAL A 803 30.21 -16.88 -13.53
C VAL A 803 30.55 -17.96 -14.55
N VAL A 804 30.25 -17.74 -15.83
CA VAL A 804 30.54 -18.71 -16.91
C VAL A 804 32.04 -18.96 -17.02
N LEU A 805 32.86 -17.91 -17.02
CA LEU A 805 34.33 -18.02 -17.06
C LEU A 805 34.88 -18.78 -15.86
N THR A 806 34.36 -18.51 -14.66
CA THR A 806 34.75 -19.23 -13.44
C THR A 806 34.44 -20.72 -13.54
N ILE A 807 33.27 -21.07 -14.09
CA ILE A 807 32.88 -22.47 -14.31
C ILE A 807 33.79 -23.12 -15.36
N TRP A 808 34.05 -22.45 -16.50
CA TRP A 808 34.95 -22.96 -17.53
C TRP A 808 36.37 -23.18 -16.99
N PHE A 809 36.86 -22.30 -16.14
CA PHE A 809 38.13 -22.49 -15.43
C PHE A 809 38.16 -23.80 -14.64
N PHE A 810 37.14 -24.07 -13.82
CA PHE A 810 37.07 -25.33 -13.06
C PHE A 810 36.97 -26.57 -13.96
N LEU A 811 36.26 -26.47 -15.09
CA LEU A 811 36.18 -27.55 -16.08
C LEU A 811 37.51 -27.80 -16.81
N GLY A 812 38.36 -26.77 -16.91
CA GLY A 812 39.66 -26.80 -17.59
C GLY A 812 40.88 -27.10 -16.71
N LEU A 813 40.74 -27.21 -15.38
CA LEU A 813 41.85 -27.59 -14.49
C LEU A 813 42.44 -28.98 -14.88
N PRO A 814 43.76 -29.24 -14.67
CA PRO A 814 44.43 -30.48 -15.06
C PRO A 814 43.63 -31.71 -14.62
N GLY A 815 42.94 -32.28 -15.61
CA GLY A 815 41.79 -33.14 -15.45
C GLY A 815 40.72 -32.95 -16.53
N GLY A 816 40.76 -31.82 -17.26
CA GLY A 816 40.09 -31.62 -18.54
C GLY A 816 41.01 -31.87 -19.74
N VAL A 817 40.63 -32.84 -20.59
CA VAL A 817 41.02 -33.17 -21.99
C VAL A 817 42.51 -33.27 -22.39
N ALA A 818 43.47 -32.79 -21.60
CA ALA A 818 44.90 -33.12 -21.77
C ALA A 818 45.34 -34.35 -20.94
N ALA A 819 44.45 -34.89 -20.10
CA ALA A 819 44.73 -36.04 -19.24
C ALA A 819 43.71 -37.18 -19.49
N GLN A 820 44.19 -38.41 -19.34
CA GLN A 820 43.48 -39.68 -19.53
C GLN A 820 42.03 -39.69 -18.97
N SER A 821 41.18 -40.55 -19.54
CA SER A 821 39.74 -40.73 -19.22
C SER A 821 39.35 -40.80 -17.73
N THR A 822 40.29 -41.08 -16.83
CA THR A 822 40.11 -41.13 -15.37
C THR A 822 39.92 -39.75 -14.72
N THR A 823 40.30 -38.64 -15.37
CA THR A 823 40.30 -37.31 -14.74
C THR A 823 39.17 -36.35 -15.19
N PHE A 824 38.49 -36.61 -16.32
CA PHE A 824 37.33 -35.82 -16.78
C PHE A 824 36.19 -35.77 -15.73
N PHE A 825 35.89 -36.92 -15.13
CA PHE A 825 34.85 -36.98 -14.10
C PHE A 825 35.24 -36.18 -12.85
N ALA A 826 36.54 -36.02 -12.57
CA ALA A 826 37.02 -35.25 -11.43
C ALA A 826 36.83 -33.74 -11.64
N SER A 827 37.09 -33.20 -12.84
CA SER A 827 36.87 -31.77 -13.12
C SER A 827 35.39 -31.42 -13.19
N VAL A 828 34.55 -32.28 -13.77
CA VAL A 828 33.09 -32.12 -13.76
C VAL A 828 32.54 -32.18 -12.34
N LEU A 829 32.93 -33.18 -11.55
CA LEU A 829 32.50 -33.29 -10.15
C LEU A 829 32.95 -32.07 -9.34
N LEU A 830 34.19 -31.60 -9.54
CA LEU A 830 34.69 -30.39 -8.88
C LEU A 830 33.84 -29.17 -9.25
N ALA A 831 33.59 -28.93 -10.53
CA ALA A 831 32.75 -27.81 -10.99
C ALA A 831 31.32 -27.88 -10.41
N LEU A 832 30.74 -29.07 -10.31
CA LEU A 832 29.43 -29.27 -9.69
C LEU A 832 29.47 -28.97 -8.18
N LEU A 833 30.46 -29.49 -7.45
CA LEU A 833 30.58 -29.30 -6.00
C LEU A 833 30.91 -27.85 -5.63
N THR A 834 31.74 -27.17 -6.41
CA THR A 834 32.09 -25.75 -6.18
C THR A 834 31.04 -24.78 -6.71
N SER A 835 30.11 -25.22 -7.56
CA SER A 835 29.07 -24.36 -8.14
C SER A 835 28.26 -23.60 -7.09
N GLY A 836 27.96 -24.21 -5.94
CA GLY A 836 27.27 -23.53 -4.85
C GLY A 836 28.04 -22.33 -4.30
N ILE A 837 29.36 -22.47 -4.13
CA ILE A 837 30.24 -21.39 -3.68
C ILE A 837 30.33 -20.29 -4.75
N VAL A 838 30.46 -20.67 -6.03
CA VAL A 838 30.48 -19.71 -7.16
C VAL A 838 29.18 -18.89 -7.19
N MET A 839 28.02 -19.55 -7.04
CA MET A 839 26.72 -18.86 -7.01
C MET A 839 26.57 -17.95 -5.79
N MET A 840 27.02 -18.38 -4.61
CA MET A 840 27.00 -17.53 -3.41
C MET A 840 27.94 -16.32 -3.55
N ALA A 841 29.12 -16.49 -4.15
CA ALA A 841 30.04 -15.40 -4.43
C ALA A 841 29.45 -14.40 -5.43
N ALA A 842 28.83 -14.89 -6.52
CA ALA A 842 28.12 -14.06 -7.48
C ALA A 842 26.97 -13.28 -6.83
N GLY A 843 26.19 -13.94 -5.95
CA GLY A 843 25.16 -13.29 -5.14
C GLY A 843 25.71 -12.21 -4.22
N ALA A 844 26.84 -12.44 -3.55
CA ALA A 844 27.49 -11.43 -2.71
C ALA A 844 27.96 -10.21 -3.53
N VAL A 845 28.54 -10.43 -4.72
CA VAL A 845 28.90 -9.35 -5.65
C VAL A 845 27.66 -8.58 -6.08
N ALA A 846 26.59 -9.28 -6.46
CA ALA A 846 25.33 -8.66 -6.87
C ALA A 846 24.71 -7.79 -5.76
N ALA A 847 24.68 -8.30 -4.52
CA ALA A 847 24.22 -7.56 -3.36
C ALA A 847 25.09 -6.33 -3.09
N GLY A 848 26.42 -6.47 -3.18
CA GLY A 848 27.37 -5.38 -3.04
C GLY A 848 27.19 -4.28 -4.10
N LEU A 849 26.93 -4.66 -5.35
CA LEU A 849 26.64 -3.71 -6.43
C LEU A 849 25.35 -2.91 -6.17
N ALA A 850 24.29 -3.54 -5.68
CA ALA A 850 23.05 -2.84 -5.33
C ALA A 850 23.23 -1.91 -4.12
N VAL A 851 23.98 -2.33 -3.09
CA VAL A 851 24.33 -1.47 -1.95
C VAL A 851 25.16 -0.27 -2.42
N ALA A 852 26.16 -0.49 -3.28
CA ALA A 852 26.97 0.59 -3.83
C ALA A 852 26.12 1.55 -4.68
N ALA A 853 25.24 1.03 -5.54
CA ALA A 853 24.31 1.83 -6.32
C ALA A 853 23.40 2.68 -5.42
N LYS A 854 22.83 2.10 -4.34
CA LYS A 854 22.04 2.85 -3.36
C LYS A 854 22.83 3.99 -2.74
N TRP A 855 24.04 3.75 -2.24
CA TRP A 855 24.79 4.82 -1.54
C TRP A 855 25.39 5.87 -2.48
N ILE A 856 25.83 5.49 -3.68
CA ILE A 856 26.37 6.41 -4.68
C ILE A 856 25.26 7.25 -5.32
N LEU A 857 24.14 6.62 -5.67
CA LEU A 857 23.07 7.25 -6.43
C LEU A 857 21.98 7.83 -5.53
N ALA A 858 21.50 7.15 -4.50
CA ALA A 858 20.43 7.66 -3.64
C ALA A 858 20.96 8.43 -2.42
N GLY A 859 21.98 7.89 -1.76
CA GLY A 859 22.45 8.36 -0.46
C GLY A 859 21.46 8.01 0.66
N PRO A 860 21.55 8.67 1.83
CA PRO A 860 20.62 8.45 2.94
C PRO A 860 19.24 9.04 2.63
N ILE A 861 18.19 8.23 2.73
CA ILE A 861 16.79 8.64 2.50
C ILE A 861 16.15 9.14 3.81
N ARG A 862 15.34 10.21 3.73
CA ARG A 862 14.62 10.82 4.86
C ARG A 862 13.13 10.93 4.54
N SER A 863 12.29 10.98 5.57
CA SER A 863 10.85 11.24 5.42
C SER A 863 10.60 12.61 4.80
N GLY A 864 9.54 12.74 4.01
CA GLY A 864 9.24 13.97 3.29
C GLY A 864 8.39 13.74 2.05
N GLU A 865 8.12 14.82 1.33
CA GLU A 865 7.33 14.80 0.11
C GLU A 865 8.21 15.14 -1.10
N HIS A 866 8.11 14.32 -2.13
CA HIS A 866 8.88 14.46 -3.36
C HIS A 866 7.93 14.42 -4.56
N PRO A 867 7.84 15.50 -5.36
CA PRO A 867 7.11 15.47 -6.63
C PRO A 867 7.68 14.40 -7.55
N LEU A 868 6.83 13.75 -8.35
CA LEU A 868 7.21 12.67 -9.27
C LEU A 868 8.38 13.06 -10.19
N TRP A 869 8.41 14.32 -10.63
CA TRP A 869 9.45 14.84 -11.50
C TRP A 869 10.59 15.49 -10.70
N SER A 870 11.14 14.74 -9.74
CA SER A 870 12.28 15.16 -8.94
C SER A 870 13.48 14.24 -9.12
N SER A 871 14.68 14.82 -9.03
CA SER A 871 15.96 14.09 -9.12
C SER A 871 16.06 12.97 -8.07
N PHE A 872 15.47 13.16 -6.90
CA PHE A 872 15.40 12.14 -5.85
C PHE A 872 14.76 10.84 -6.37
N ILE A 873 13.60 10.92 -7.01
CA ILE A 873 12.88 9.75 -7.52
C ILE A 873 13.70 9.08 -8.63
N TRP A 874 14.19 9.84 -9.61
CA TRP A 874 14.90 9.25 -10.75
C TRP A 874 16.20 8.54 -10.35
N ARG A 875 16.94 9.12 -9.39
CA ARG A 875 18.14 8.50 -8.82
C ARG A 875 17.82 7.21 -8.08
N ASN A 876 16.75 7.21 -7.28
CA ASN A 876 16.29 6.01 -6.58
C ASN A 876 15.85 4.93 -7.55
N GLU A 877 15.14 5.26 -8.62
CA GLU A 877 14.73 4.29 -9.64
C GLU A 877 15.93 3.63 -10.35
N VAL A 878 17.04 4.37 -10.57
CA VAL A 878 18.28 3.77 -11.10
C VAL A 878 18.90 2.82 -10.09
N ALA A 879 18.95 3.19 -8.80
CA ALA A 879 19.43 2.30 -7.75
C ALA A 879 18.55 1.04 -7.61
N ASP A 880 17.24 1.20 -7.71
CA ASP A 880 16.26 0.12 -7.63
C ASP A 880 16.41 -0.87 -8.80
N CYS A 881 16.81 -0.42 -9.98
CA CYS A 881 17.16 -1.33 -11.08
C CYS A 881 18.30 -2.30 -10.70
N PHE A 882 19.28 -1.88 -9.87
CA PHE A 882 20.30 -2.81 -9.37
C PHE A 882 19.72 -3.77 -8.32
N VAL A 883 18.75 -3.32 -7.51
CA VAL A 883 18.05 -4.22 -6.58
C VAL A 883 17.29 -5.28 -7.36
N GLU A 884 16.43 -4.89 -8.32
CA GLU A 884 15.52 -5.82 -9.00
C GLU A 884 16.18 -6.69 -10.09
N LEU A 885 17.17 -6.18 -10.84
CA LEU A 885 17.82 -6.97 -11.90
C LEU A 885 19.11 -7.67 -11.49
N VAL A 886 19.81 -7.15 -10.48
CA VAL A 886 21.13 -7.66 -10.09
C VAL A 886 21.02 -8.37 -8.74
N ALA A 887 20.66 -7.68 -7.66
CA ALA A 887 20.63 -8.30 -6.33
C ALA A 887 19.50 -9.32 -6.17
N ALA A 888 18.27 -9.04 -6.63
CA ALA A 888 17.11 -9.89 -6.40
C ALA A 888 17.27 -11.31 -6.99
N PRO A 889 17.59 -11.49 -8.29
CA PRO A 889 17.71 -12.83 -8.88
C PRO A 889 18.96 -13.61 -8.41
N TRP A 890 20.05 -12.92 -8.07
CA TRP A 890 21.31 -13.57 -7.68
C TRP A 890 21.46 -13.78 -6.17
N PHE A 891 20.77 -12.98 -5.36
CA PHE A 891 20.92 -12.95 -3.91
C PHE A 891 19.59 -12.83 -3.16
N ALA A 892 18.85 -11.73 -3.32
CA ALA A 892 17.81 -11.35 -2.36
C ALA A 892 16.67 -12.38 -2.28
N ARG A 893 16.18 -12.86 -3.44
CA ARG A 893 15.11 -13.88 -3.51
C ARG A 893 15.51 -15.21 -2.86
N ASN A 894 16.79 -15.56 -2.86
CA ASN A 894 17.32 -16.79 -2.25
C ASN A 894 17.77 -16.59 -0.79
N ALA A 895 18.01 -15.34 -0.39
CA ALA A 895 18.50 -14.98 0.94
C ALA A 895 17.36 -14.74 1.94
N VAL A 896 16.11 -14.58 1.49
CA VAL A 896 14.95 -14.41 2.38
C VAL A 896 14.85 -15.55 3.40
N GLY A 897 14.47 -15.21 4.63
CA GLY A 897 14.42 -16.13 5.75
C GLY A 897 15.79 -16.50 6.31
N THR A 898 16.92 -16.03 5.78
CA THR A 898 18.28 -16.32 6.28
C THR A 898 18.93 -15.12 6.99
N PRO A 899 20.09 -15.28 7.66
CA PRO A 899 20.82 -14.14 8.21
C PRO A 899 21.33 -13.17 7.13
N ALA A 900 21.57 -13.65 5.91
CA ALA A 900 22.16 -12.87 4.84
C ALA A 900 21.25 -11.71 4.41
N ILE A 901 19.92 -11.93 4.34
CA ILE A 901 18.99 -10.84 3.98
C ILE A 901 18.99 -9.73 5.03
N VAL A 902 19.13 -10.07 6.32
CA VAL A 902 19.19 -9.08 7.41
C VAL A 902 20.45 -8.21 7.27
N TRP A 903 21.60 -8.80 6.95
CA TRP A 903 22.83 -8.03 6.72
C TRP A 903 22.73 -7.13 5.49
N TYR A 904 22.15 -7.63 4.40
CA TYR A 904 21.92 -6.85 3.19
C TYR A 904 20.99 -5.66 3.45
N LEU A 905 19.84 -5.88 4.09
CA LEU A 905 18.88 -4.81 4.39
C LEU A 905 19.46 -3.76 5.35
N ARG A 906 20.31 -4.17 6.31
CA ARG A 906 21.09 -3.22 7.14
C ARG A 906 22.07 -2.41 6.31
N ALA A 907 22.78 -3.05 5.37
CA ALA A 907 23.68 -2.36 4.45
C ALA A 907 22.94 -1.39 3.51
N MET A 908 21.68 -1.69 3.18
CA MET A 908 20.79 -0.78 2.44
C MET A 908 20.29 0.40 3.30
N GLY A 909 20.35 0.32 4.63
CA GLY A 909 20.00 1.41 5.56
C GLY A 909 19.03 1.05 6.67
N ALA A 910 18.40 -0.13 6.63
CA ALA A 910 17.37 -0.51 7.61
C ALA A 910 17.92 -0.74 9.02
N LYS A 911 17.15 -0.31 10.02
CA LYS A 911 17.47 -0.51 11.44
C LYS A 911 16.83 -1.79 11.94
N ILE A 912 17.55 -2.91 11.84
CA ILE A 912 17.03 -4.24 12.19
C ILE A 912 17.65 -4.72 13.50
N GLY A 913 16.82 -5.05 14.49
CA GLY A 913 17.19 -5.59 15.79
C GLY A 913 17.74 -7.02 15.76
N HIS A 914 17.97 -7.61 16.93
CA HIS A 914 18.45 -8.97 17.09
C HIS A 914 17.33 -10.00 16.93
N GLY A 915 17.64 -11.17 16.37
CA GLY A 915 16.69 -12.30 16.33
C GLY A 915 15.52 -12.14 15.35
N VAL A 916 15.51 -11.10 14.52
CA VAL A 916 14.51 -10.85 13.48
C VAL A 916 14.47 -11.97 12.44
N TRP A 917 13.27 -12.38 12.07
CA TRP A 917 13.01 -13.30 10.95
C TRP A 917 12.40 -12.51 9.80
N CYS A 918 13.06 -12.44 8.64
CA CYS A 918 12.63 -11.60 7.52
C CYS A 918 12.57 -12.44 6.25
N GLU A 919 11.37 -12.69 5.75
CA GLU A 919 11.09 -13.42 4.50
C GLU A 919 10.79 -12.50 3.32
N SER A 920 11.10 -11.21 3.46
CA SER A 920 10.93 -10.21 2.42
C SER A 920 12.21 -9.41 2.23
N TYR A 921 12.47 -9.01 0.98
CA TYR A 921 13.48 -8.02 0.63
C TYR A 921 12.85 -6.68 0.22
N TRP A 922 11.51 -6.60 0.10
CA TRP A 922 10.78 -5.41 -0.31
C TRP A 922 10.63 -4.42 0.85
N LEU A 923 11.74 -3.72 1.11
CA LEU A 923 11.84 -2.55 1.97
C LEU A 923 12.30 -1.37 1.08
N PRO A 924 11.38 -0.72 0.33
CA PRO A 924 11.74 0.23 -0.73
C PRO A 924 12.67 1.34 -0.25
N GLU A 925 12.29 2.07 0.80
CA GLU A 925 13.14 3.05 1.46
C GLU A 925 13.68 2.47 2.77
N ALA A 926 14.64 1.54 2.67
CA ALA A 926 15.20 0.81 3.80
C ALA A 926 15.63 1.72 4.97
N ASP A 927 16.16 2.92 4.72
CA ASP A 927 16.54 3.91 5.76
C ASP A 927 15.39 4.30 6.72
N LEU A 928 14.14 4.20 6.24
CA LEU A 928 12.92 4.55 6.97
C LEU A 928 12.29 3.36 7.71
N VAL A 929 12.88 2.16 7.58
CA VAL A 929 12.37 0.95 8.20
C VAL A 929 13.12 0.62 9.49
N ARG A 930 12.36 0.41 10.57
CA ARG A 930 12.87 -0.10 11.85
C ARG A 930 12.16 -1.40 12.23
N LEU A 931 12.92 -2.47 12.36
CA LEU A 931 12.42 -3.78 12.82
C LEU A 931 12.98 -4.05 14.22
N GLY A 932 12.11 -4.09 15.23
CA GLY A 932 12.46 -4.37 16.63
C GLY A 932 12.96 -5.80 16.85
N ASP A 933 13.56 -6.06 18.02
CA ASP A 933 14.10 -7.37 18.36
C ASP A 933 13.03 -8.48 18.25
N ASN A 934 13.42 -9.61 17.68
CA ASN A 934 12.59 -10.81 17.52
C ASN A 934 11.33 -10.62 16.65
N SER A 935 11.17 -9.47 15.99
CA SER A 935 10.08 -9.24 15.05
C SER A 935 10.15 -10.20 13.85
N THR A 936 9.01 -10.39 13.20
CA THR A 936 8.85 -11.30 12.06
C THR A 936 8.18 -10.57 10.90
N VAL A 937 8.81 -10.60 9.73
CA VAL A 937 8.23 -10.17 8.45
C VAL A 937 8.09 -11.43 7.59
N ASN A 938 6.86 -11.85 7.31
CA ASN A 938 6.59 -13.04 6.50
C ASN A 938 6.78 -12.75 5.00
N ARG A 939 6.74 -13.83 4.20
CA ARG A 939 6.76 -13.77 2.73
C ARG A 939 5.61 -12.90 2.19
N GLY A 940 5.77 -12.37 0.98
CA GLY A 940 4.71 -11.60 0.30
C GLY A 940 4.46 -10.21 0.88
N CYS A 941 5.02 -9.88 2.05
CA CYS A 941 4.90 -8.57 2.66
C CYS A 941 5.78 -7.52 1.97
N VAL A 942 5.20 -6.35 1.70
CA VAL A 942 5.94 -5.12 1.39
C VAL A 942 5.88 -4.22 2.61
N VAL A 943 7.05 -3.81 3.13
CA VAL A 943 7.12 -2.84 4.23
C VAL A 943 7.01 -1.45 3.61
N GLN A 944 5.77 -1.06 3.29
CA GLN A 944 5.46 0.13 2.50
C GLN A 944 5.83 1.42 3.25
N THR A 945 6.89 2.10 2.80
CA THR A 945 7.41 3.36 3.37
C THR A 945 6.95 4.60 2.63
N HIS A 946 6.25 4.44 1.50
CA HIS A 946 5.78 5.56 0.70
C HIS A 946 4.39 5.36 0.14
N LEU A 947 3.72 6.44 -0.21
CA LEU A 947 2.48 6.43 -0.98
C LEU A 947 2.51 7.55 -2.01
N PHE A 948 1.93 7.31 -3.18
CA PHE A 948 1.72 8.37 -4.16
C PHE A 948 0.33 8.98 -4.02
N HIS A 949 0.27 10.30 -3.87
CA HIS A 949 -0.96 11.08 -3.88
C HIS A 949 -0.79 12.20 -4.88
N ASP A 950 -1.65 12.27 -5.90
CA ASP A 950 -1.56 13.29 -6.96
C ASP A 950 -0.19 13.42 -7.64
N ARG A 951 0.57 12.31 -7.71
CA ARG A 951 1.95 12.27 -8.24
C ARG A 951 2.98 12.99 -7.35
N VAL A 952 2.68 13.10 -6.07
CA VAL A 952 3.66 13.40 -5.02
C VAL A 952 3.88 12.11 -4.24
N MET A 953 5.15 11.72 -4.13
CA MET A 953 5.59 10.60 -3.29
C MET A 953 5.73 11.13 -1.86
N SER A 954 4.89 10.67 -0.95
CA SER A 954 5.00 10.97 0.48
C SER A 954 5.69 9.80 1.16
N LEU A 955 6.85 10.07 1.77
CA LEU A 955 7.70 9.11 2.49
C LEU A 955 7.53 9.27 4.00
N ASP A 956 7.37 8.16 4.71
CA ASP A 956 7.38 8.15 6.17
C ASP A 956 8.01 6.86 6.72
N THR A 957 8.23 6.84 8.03
CA THR A 957 8.86 5.73 8.75
C THR A 957 7.88 4.61 9.04
N VAL A 958 8.38 3.37 8.99
CA VAL A 958 7.64 2.17 9.40
C VAL A 958 8.41 1.49 10.51
N GLN A 959 7.75 1.29 11.66
CA GLN A 959 8.31 0.59 12.81
C GLN A 959 7.51 -0.66 13.13
N LEU A 960 8.19 -1.80 13.21
CA LEU A 960 7.70 -3.00 13.88
C LEU A 960 8.31 -3.07 15.27
N ASP A 961 7.46 -3.12 16.30
CA ASP A 961 7.92 -3.23 17.68
C ASP A 961 8.55 -4.60 17.99
N PRO A 962 9.32 -4.72 19.08
CA PRO A 962 9.89 -6.00 19.49
C PRO A 962 8.83 -7.11 19.60
N GLY A 963 9.10 -8.25 18.96
CA GLY A 963 8.18 -9.39 18.91
C GLY A 963 6.98 -9.24 17.96
N ALA A 964 6.81 -8.10 17.28
CA ALA A 964 5.72 -7.92 16.32
C ALA A 964 5.83 -8.90 15.14
N THR A 965 4.68 -9.30 14.59
CA THR A 965 4.61 -10.16 13.39
C THR A 965 3.77 -9.48 12.32
N LEU A 966 4.37 -9.29 11.14
CA LEU A 966 3.67 -8.95 9.90
C LEU A 966 3.39 -10.24 9.13
N GLY A 967 2.11 -10.57 8.95
CA GLY A 967 1.63 -11.79 8.29
C GLY A 967 1.67 -11.71 6.75
N PRO A 968 1.63 -12.87 6.07
CA PRO A 968 1.80 -13.00 4.63
C PRO A 968 0.63 -12.46 3.80
#